data_AF-A0AAU8FKL0-F1
#
_entry.id   AF-A0AAU8FKL0-F1
#
_cell.length_a   1.000
_cell.length_b   1.000
_cell.length_c   1.000
_cell.angle_alpha   90.00
_cell.angle_beta   90.00
_cell.angle_gamma   90.00
#
_symmetry.space_group_name_H-M   'P 1'
#
loop_
_entity.id
_entity.type
_entity.pdbx_description
1 polymer ?
#
loop_
_entity_poly.entity_id
_entity_poly.type
_entity_poly.pdbx_seq_one_letter_code
_entity_poly.pdbx_strand_id
1 'polypeptide(L)'
;MLPRTIALSGLMLFAADGIAQKRYPDALPPAESAKTFQLREEFGIEAFVTEPDVLSPVDLVFDASGNAFVVEMGDYPYDARPGHFKGRIRLLKDTDGDGKIDKSYVFADGLPSATSVLPYRDGLLVCAAPDILLLHDTDGDFKADTREVVFTGFFARNSEAQITSMRYGVDNWIYANNNGQAGMITSPLMPDVPPVNVAGGSFRFRLDKKLFEAESGSGQFGLAMDEWGHRFYTQNTLHIQQTPIAWRYLHRHNYLPSFRSDVNISDHELEMFQKSATPYWRQQRSDRRQAKYDSLKTGFTEYARDHFTGASGGTFYGGNGFPQAFQGNIFTGDVAGNLVHRDIISSSNNSPVFTASRDNGEKDREFLAATDPWFRPANLTSGPDGYLYIVDMYRQHIETPVSIPEDLKKDMDFANGEQYGRIWRIFPKESSKRPVLLPDLRAKTSAELVALLEHPNQWWRLNAQRILVEKHAPGAAPRFKSVEKQEESVLPDLIRMTGHADPRARIHAIYTLEAIGGLDATIIQRALSDAHAGVREHAVILAEKYPEFLPEIIRLTNDASTQVACQAALSVGQFNSKESLAALAAVAEKRSEDASWRLAVLSSDTGSSPEMMQLLASRRTFFNATTPGKLKLVEDFGYIAGARNARNDITSLLDLLNTSAAFSDPQWTVAALTGLSKGVKKSANKKEAEKAVSKNLRKLENHSSDAIRRQVSELKKALDIH
;
A
#
# COMPACT_ATOMS: atom_id res chain seq x y z
N MET A 1 40.67 86.45 37.09
CA MET A 1 41.11 85.07 37.39
C MET A 1 39.99 84.14 36.96
N LEU A 2 40.15 83.47 35.81
CA LEU A 2 39.23 82.43 35.32
C LEU A 2 39.55 81.09 36.00
N PRO A 3 38.54 80.26 36.28
CA PRO A 3 38.68 78.82 36.19
C PRO A 3 37.95 78.28 34.96
N ARG A 4 38.65 77.40 34.23
CA ARG A 4 38.16 76.62 33.10
C ARG A 4 37.24 75.51 33.60
N THR A 5 36.03 75.42 33.05
CA THR A 5 35.18 74.22 33.16
C THR A 5 35.10 73.60 31.78
N ILE A 6 35.74 72.45 31.62
CA ILE A 6 35.72 71.63 30.40
C ILE A 6 34.40 70.86 30.40
N ALA A 7 33.54 71.13 29.42
CA ALA A 7 32.37 70.31 29.13
C ALA A 7 32.82 69.10 28.30
N LEU A 8 32.76 67.90 28.88
CA LEU A 8 32.94 66.64 28.17
C LEU A 8 31.55 66.08 27.83
N SER A 9 31.19 66.16 26.55
CA SER A 9 29.97 65.57 26.00
C SER A 9 30.13 64.04 25.97
N GLY A 10 29.52 63.35 26.94
CA GLY A 10 29.42 61.89 26.93
C GLY A 10 28.42 61.41 25.87
N LEU A 11 28.94 60.87 24.78
CA LEU A 11 28.17 60.12 23.79
C LEU A 11 27.78 58.77 24.43
N MET A 12 26.55 58.64 24.91
CA MET A 12 25.99 57.33 25.25
C MET A 12 25.67 56.60 23.94
N LEU A 13 26.53 55.66 23.54
CA LEU A 13 26.18 54.62 22.58
C LEU A 13 25.13 53.71 23.23
N PHE A 14 23.88 53.85 22.82
CA PHE A 14 22.91 52.77 22.96
C PHE A 14 23.33 51.64 22.02
N ALA A 15 23.99 50.62 22.56
CA ALA A 15 24.08 49.32 21.91
C ALA A 15 22.66 48.75 21.87
N ALA A 16 21.97 48.95 20.74
CA ALA A 16 20.83 48.15 20.39
C ALA A 16 21.36 46.76 20.04
N ASP A 17 21.51 45.90 21.05
CA ASP A 17 21.55 44.46 20.82
C ASP A 17 20.22 44.10 20.17
N GLY A 18 20.23 43.97 18.85
CA GLY A 18 19.11 43.46 18.09
C GLY A 18 18.84 42.04 18.58
N ILE A 19 17.83 41.89 19.43
CA ILE A 19 17.26 40.58 19.78
C ILE A 19 16.81 39.97 18.46
N ALA A 20 17.63 39.10 17.89
CA ALA A 20 17.25 38.33 16.70
C ALA A 20 15.96 37.58 17.05
N GLN A 21 14.86 37.93 16.38
CA GLN A 21 13.58 37.30 16.62
C GLN A 21 13.72 35.80 16.34
N LYS A 22 13.54 34.98 17.37
CA LYS A 22 13.65 33.51 17.25
C LYS A 22 12.57 33.02 16.28
N ARG A 23 12.99 32.52 15.11
CA ARG A 23 12.09 32.15 14.01
C ARG A 23 11.37 30.81 14.20
N TYR A 24 11.87 29.96 15.12
CA TYR A 24 11.35 28.62 15.37
C TYR A 24 11.13 28.40 16.87
N PRO A 25 10.01 27.76 17.28
CA PRO A 25 9.81 27.39 18.66
C PRO A 25 10.79 26.28 19.08
N ASP A 26 11.09 26.22 20.37
CA ASP A 26 11.86 25.14 20.98
C ASP A 26 11.05 23.85 21.06
N ALA A 27 11.77 22.72 21.19
CA ALA A 27 11.20 21.45 21.60
C ALA A 27 10.48 21.60 22.95
N LEU A 28 9.28 21.05 23.05
CA LEU A 28 8.52 20.97 24.30
C LEU A 28 8.83 19.65 25.01
N PRO A 29 8.92 19.62 26.35
CA PRO A 29 8.90 18.37 27.10
C PRO A 29 7.64 17.53 26.77
N PRO A 30 7.67 16.19 26.88
CA PRO A 30 6.53 15.34 26.52
C PRO A 30 5.21 15.76 27.16
N ALA A 31 5.20 16.08 28.46
CA ALA A 31 4.00 16.51 29.16
C ALA A 31 3.42 17.83 28.64
N GLU A 32 4.26 18.76 28.17
CA GLU A 32 3.79 20.02 27.58
C GLU A 32 3.34 19.84 26.13
N SER A 33 4.04 19.00 25.36
CA SER A 33 3.62 18.63 23.99
C SER A 33 2.25 17.95 24.00
N ALA A 34 1.99 17.04 24.94
CA ALA A 34 0.70 16.37 25.09
C ALA A 34 -0.48 17.34 25.32
N LYS A 35 -0.24 18.47 26.01
CA LYS A 35 -1.27 19.51 26.23
C LYS A 35 -1.64 20.26 24.95
N THR A 36 -0.81 20.17 23.90
CA THR A 36 -1.08 20.80 22.60
C THR A 36 -2.01 19.99 21.71
N PHE A 37 -2.29 18.73 22.07
CA PHE A 37 -3.11 17.82 21.28
C PHE A 37 -4.60 18.16 21.42
N GLN A 38 -5.23 18.35 20.27
CA GLN A 38 -6.68 18.42 20.08
C GLN A 38 -7.13 17.07 19.55
N LEU A 39 -7.43 16.17 20.49
CA LEU A 39 -7.92 14.81 20.24
C LEU A 39 -9.45 14.77 20.46
N ARG A 40 -10.12 13.87 19.77
CA ARG A 40 -11.53 13.54 20.03
C ARG A 40 -11.82 13.30 21.51
N GLU A 41 -12.92 13.88 21.99
CA GLU A 41 -13.19 14.04 23.42
C GLU A 41 -13.36 12.70 24.15
N GLU A 42 -13.83 11.67 23.46
CA GLU A 42 -14.00 10.32 24.01
C GLU A 42 -12.67 9.56 24.22
N PHE A 43 -11.55 10.10 23.74
CA PHE A 43 -10.23 9.48 23.88
C PHE A 43 -9.31 10.24 24.84
N GLY A 44 -8.45 9.48 25.52
CA GLY A 44 -7.25 9.95 26.19
C GLY A 44 -6.00 9.53 25.42
N ILE A 45 -4.89 10.20 25.71
CA ILE A 45 -3.58 9.95 25.14
C ILE A 45 -2.53 10.00 26.25
N GLU A 46 -1.55 9.11 26.19
CA GLU A 46 -0.42 9.09 27.11
C GLU A 46 0.87 8.69 26.42
N ALA A 47 2.01 9.06 27.02
CA ALA A 47 3.30 8.58 26.56
C ALA A 47 3.45 7.09 26.90
N PHE A 48 3.74 6.28 25.90
CA PHE A 48 4.12 4.88 26.05
C PHE A 48 5.63 4.74 26.31
N VAL A 49 6.43 5.50 25.53
CA VAL A 49 7.87 5.70 25.71
C VAL A 49 8.26 7.06 25.12
N THR A 50 9.30 7.69 25.65
CA THR A 50 9.84 8.97 25.15
C THR A 50 11.36 8.92 25.08
N GLU A 51 11.97 9.98 24.55
CA GLU A 51 13.41 10.20 24.72
C GLU A 51 13.86 10.08 26.19
N PRO A 52 15.09 9.57 26.47
CA PRO A 52 16.11 9.11 25.52
C PRO A 52 15.95 7.65 25.09
N ASP A 53 14.90 6.96 25.53
CA ASP A 53 14.74 5.51 25.33
C ASP A 53 14.29 5.13 23.92
N VAL A 54 13.80 6.11 23.15
CA VAL A 54 13.50 6.02 21.73
C VAL A 54 13.86 7.32 21.02
N LEU A 55 14.51 7.22 19.85
CA LEU A 55 15.00 8.36 19.08
C LEU A 55 14.61 8.25 17.61
N SER A 56 14.17 9.34 17.00
CA SER A 56 13.84 9.40 15.56
C SER A 56 12.99 8.23 15.04
N PRO A 57 11.93 7.80 15.75
CA PRO A 57 11.24 6.58 15.40
C PRO A 57 10.38 6.74 14.13
N VAL A 58 10.31 5.70 13.30
CA VAL A 58 9.53 5.70 12.04
C VAL A 58 8.64 4.47 11.84
N ASP A 59 8.86 3.37 12.57
CA ASP A 59 7.98 2.20 12.54
C ASP A 59 7.98 1.53 13.93
N LEU A 60 6.87 0.88 14.27
CA LEU A 60 6.66 0.19 15.55
C LEU A 60 5.85 -1.08 15.32
N VAL A 61 6.33 -2.20 15.86
CA VAL A 61 5.63 -3.48 15.85
C VAL A 61 5.72 -4.17 17.21
N PHE A 62 4.68 -4.93 17.57
CA PHE A 62 4.68 -5.78 18.75
C PHE A 62 4.99 -7.23 18.35
N ASP A 63 5.95 -7.85 19.02
CA ASP A 63 6.27 -9.27 18.86
C ASP A 63 5.27 -10.17 19.57
N ALA A 64 5.35 -11.47 19.31
CA ALA A 64 4.48 -12.49 19.88
C ALA A 64 4.56 -12.63 21.41
N SER A 65 5.43 -11.87 22.09
CA SER A 65 5.60 -11.78 23.53
C SER A 65 5.02 -10.47 24.12
N GLY A 66 4.54 -9.56 23.26
CA GLY A 66 4.07 -8.22 23.64
C GLY A 66 5.17 -7.17 23.75
N ASN A 67 6.42 -7.50 23.43
CA ASN A 67 7.50 -6.52 23.39
C ASN A 67 7.36 -5.62 22.16
N ALA A 68 7.78 -4.37 22.27
CA ALA A 68 7.75 -3.41 21.18
C ALA A 68 9.12 -3.31 20.51
N PHE A 69 9.16 -3.45 19.19
CA PHE A 69 10.34 -3.15 18.37
C PHE A 69 10.12 -1.87 17.57
N VAL A 70 11.07 -0.95 17.65
CA VAL A 70 11.00 0.37 17.00
C VAL A 70 12.16 0.55 16.04
N VAL A 71 11.87 1.04 14.83
CA VAL A 71 12.88 1.48 13.87
C VAL A 71 13.24 2.94 14.17
N GLU A 72 14.52 3.19 14.49
CA GLU A 72 15.08 4.54 14.63
C GLU A 72 15.79 4.94 13.34
N MET A 73 15.28 5.94 12.62
CA MET A 73 15.85 6.40 11.34
C MET A 73 16.91 7.50 11.55
N GLY A 74 18.02 7.13 12.19
CA GLY A 74 19.05 8.09 12.58
C GLY A 74 19.77 8.81 11.42
N ASP A 75 19.70 8.28 10.20
CA ASP A 75 20.33 8.90 9.01
C ASP A 75 19.50 10.10 8.47
N TYR A 76 18.21 10.16 8.79
CA TYR A 76 17.29 11.17 8.24
C TYR A 76 17.65 12.61 8.68
N PRO A 77 17.59 13.62 7.79
CA PRO A 77 17.08 13.60 6.41
C PRO A 77 18.16 13.39 5.32
N TYR A 78 19.36 12.95 5.70
CA TYR A 78 20.45 12.74 4.75
C TYR A 78 20.50 11.29 4.26
N ASP A 79 21.12 11.07 3.10
CA ASP A 79 21.41 9.72 2.66
C ASP A 79 22.37 9.03 3.66
N ALA A 80 22.10 7.75 3.94
CA ALA A 80 22.97 6.92 4.76
C ALA A 80 24.40 6.90 4.20
N ARG A 81 25.39 7.16 5.05
CA ARG A 81 26.80 7.24 4.65
C ARG A 81 27.48 5.89 4.89
N PRO A 82 28.03 5.22 3.86
CA PRO A 82 28.76 3.97 4.03
C PRO A 82 29.82 4.07 5.15
N GLY A 83 29.82 3.09 6.06
CA GLY A 83 30.71 3.06 7.23
C GLY A 83 30.26 3.89 8.44
N HIS A 84 29.19 4.68 8.31
CA HIS A 84 28.66 5.57 9.36
C HIS A 84 27.12 5.53 9.43
N PHE A 85 26.51 4.37 9.20
CA PHE A 85 25.07 4.20 9.27
C PHE A 85 24.55 4.44 10.70
N LYS A 86 23.53 5.28 10.83
CA LYS A 86 22.95 5.66 12.12
C LYS A 86 21.64 4.92 12.44
N GLY A 87 21.05 4.20 11.49
CA GLY A 87 19.81 3.46 11.71
C GLY A 87 19.95 2.35 12.76
N ARG A 88 18.91 2.17 13.58
CA ARG A 88 18.86 1.19 14.68
C ARG A 88 17.49 0.53 14.81
N ILE A 89 17.47 -0.62 15.45
CA ILE A 89 16.27 -1.25 15.99
C ILE A 89 16.36 -1.21 17.52
N ARG A 90 15.34 -0.64 18.16
CA ARG A 90 15.16 -0.67 19.61
C ARG A 90 14.22 -1.80 20.01
N LEU A 91 14.56 -2.52 21.06
CA LEU A 91 13.64 -3.37 21.81
C LEU A 91 13.20 -2.63 23.07
N LEU A 92 11.89 -2.50 23.25
CA LEU A 92 11.25 -1.85 24.38
C LEU A 92 10.45 -2.89 25.18
N LYS A 93 10.68 -2.92 26.49
CA LYS A 93 10.00 -3.86 27.40
C LYS A 93 9.32 -3.11 28.54
N ASP A 94 8.11 -3.55 28.81
CA ASP A 94 7.38 -3.32 30.05
C ASP A 94 7.64 -4.55 30.94
N THR A 95 8.37 -4.39 32.04
CA THR A 95 8.81 -5.47 32.91
C THR A 95 7.99 -5.61 34.18
N ASP A 96 7.11 -4.65 34.47
CA ASP A 96 6.20 -4.69 35.63
C ASP A 96 4.71 -4.80 35.25
N GLY A 97 4.39 -4.71 33.95
CA GLY A 97 3.06 -4.88 33.39
C GLY A 97 2.14 -3.68 33.59
N ASP A 98 2.67 -2.49 33.91
CA ASP A 98 1.87 -1.27 34.10
C ASP A 98 1.43 -0.61 32.77
N GLY A 99 1.94 -1.11 31.65
CA GLY A 99 1.65 -0.62 30.31
C GLY A 99 2.56 0.50 29.83
N LYS A 100 3.65 0.80 30.54
CA LYS A 100 4.69 1.73 30.13
C LYS A 100 6.00 1.00 29.97
N ILE A 101 6.83 1.51 29.07
CA ILE A 101 8.16 0.95 28.86
C ILE A 101 9.09 1.42 29.97
N ASP A 102 9.75 0.48 30.64
CA ASP A 102 10.78 0.76 31.65
C ASP A 102 12.19 0.26 31.26
N LYS A 103 12.30 -0.55 30.20
CA LYS A 103 13.59 -0.95 29.59
C LYS A 103 13.65 -0.67 28.10
N SER A 104 14.79 -0.13 27.67
CA SER A 104 15.16 0.05 26.26
C SER A 104 16.51 -0.59 25.97
N TYR A 105 16.56 -1.42 24.94
CA TYR A 105 17.77 -2.09 24.46
C TYR A 105 18.01 -1.72 22.98
N VAL A 106 19.27 -1.53 22.61
CA VAL A 106 19.64 -1.47 21.18
C VAL A 106 19.74 -2.91 20.69
N PHE A 107 18.70 -3.38 20.00
CA PHE A 107 18.67 -4.72 19.45
C PHE A 107 19.62 -4.84 18.25
N ALA A 108 19.60 -3.86 17.35
CA ALA A 108 20.52 -3.80 16.21
C ALA A 108 20.89 -2.35 15.88
N ASP A 109 22.08 -2.15 15.33
CA ASP A 109 22.62 -0.85 14.94
C ASP A 109 23.45 -0.93 13.65
N GLY A 110 23.84 0.23 13.13
CA GLY A 110 24.62 0.31 11.90
C GLY A 110 23.81 -0.08 10.66
N LEU A 111 22.49 0.20 10.67
CA LEU A 111 21.59 -0.11 9.56
C LEU A 111 21.45 1.11 8.63
N PRO A 112 21.60 0.95 7.30
CA PRO A 112 21.43 2.06 6.36
C PRO A 112 19.96 2.42 6.18
N SER A 113 19.56 3.64 6.57
CA SER A 113 18.21 4.18 6.29
C SER A 113 17.09 3.18 6.62
N ALA A 114 17.15 2.51 7.77
CA ALA A 114 16.13 1.53 8.15
C ALA A 114 14.73 2.18 8.19
N THR A 115 13.74 1.51 7.60
CA THR A 115 12.40 2.07 7.39
C THR A 115 11.27 1.24 8.00
N SER A 116 11.43 -0.08 8.12
CA SER A 116 10.37 -0.96 8.60
C SER A 116 10.92 -2.24 9.24
N VAL A 117 10.16 -2.78 10.18
CA VAL A 117 10.49 -4.00 10.92
C VAL A 117 9.27 -4.91 11.03
N LEU A 118 9.46 -6.23 10.99
CA LEU A 118 8.40 -7.22 11.15
C LEU A 118 8.92 -8.44 11.90
N PRO A 119 8.29 -8.89 13.00
CA PRO A 119 8.70 -10.13 13.67
C PRO A 119 8.43 -11.32 12.75
N TYR A 120 9.42 -12.21 12.63
CA TYR A 120 9.33 -13.40 11.79
C TYR A 120 10.17 -14.52 12.41
N ARG A 121 9.53 -15.64 12.74
CA ARG A 121 10.15 -16.69 13.58
C ARG A 121 10.73 -16.05 14.86
N ASP A 122 11.86 -16.53 15.31
CA ASP A 122 12.61 -16.04 16.46
C ASP A 122 13.39 -14.74 16.19
N GLY A 123 13.29 -14.16 14.99
CA GLY A 123 14.01 -12.95 14.60
C GLY A 123 13.11 -11.82 14.09
N LEU A 124 13.77 -10.84 13.46
CA LEU A 124 13.14 -9.68 12.84
C LEU A 124 13.56 -9.56 11.38
N LEU A 125 12.56 -9.42 10.51
CA LEU A 125 12.79 -8.88 9.17
C LEU A 125 12.92 -7.36 9.26
N VAL A 126 13.91 -6.78 8.60
CA VAL A 126 14.17 -5.34 8.60
C VAL A 126 14.37 -4.83 7.18
N CYS A 127 13.60 -3.83 6.77
CA CYS A 127 13.86 -3.06 5.56
C CYS A 127 14.97 -2.04 5.85
N ALA A 128 16.12 -2.22 5.20
CA ALA A 128 17.27 -1.33 5.27
C ALA A 128 17.93 -1.32 3.89
N ALA A 129 17.40 -0.50 2.98
CA ALA A 129 17.78 -0.52 1.57
C ALA A 129 19.32 -0.42 1.38
N PRO A 130 19.93 -1.21 0.49
CA PRO A 130 19.31 -1.98 -0.59
C PRO A 130 18.78 -3.37 -0.20
N ASP A 131 18.73 -3.69 1.09
CA ASP A 131 18.45 -5.04 1.59
C ASP A 131 17.15 -5.13 2.41
N ILE A 132 16.59 -6.34 2.42
CA ILE A 132 15.74 -6.82 3.52
C ILE A 132 16.59 -7.82 4.30
N LEU A 133 16.82 -7.53 5.57
CA LEU A 133 17.64 -8.32 6.48
C LEU A 133 16.79 -9.21 7.38
N LEU A 134 17.33 -10.34 7.82
CA LEU A 134 16.82 -11.14 8.91
C LEU A 134 17.84 -11.09 10.06
N LEU A 135 17.39 -10.58 11.20
CA LEU A 135 18.20 -10.38 12.40
C LEU A 135 17.74 -11.33 13.50
N HIS A 136 18.66 -12.02 14.17
CA HIS A 136 18.33 -12.90 15.30
C HIS A 136 19.19 -12.61 16.51
N ASP A 137 18.58 -12.67 17.69
CA ASP A 137 19.21 -12.86 18.98
C ASP A 137 19.26 -14.37 19.27
N THR A 138 20.46 -14.92 19.45
CA THR A 138 20.71 -16.35 19.58
C THR A 138 21.09 -16.79 20.98
N ASP A 139 21.38 -15.84 21.89
CA ASP A 139 21.81 -16.12 23.26
C ASP A 139 20.91 -15.49 24.34
N GLY A 140 19.94 -14.66 23.93
CA GLY A 140 18.95 -14.02 24.80
C GLY A 140 19.45 -12.74 25.49
N ASP A 141 20.55 -12.14 25.02
CA ASP A 141 21.08 -10.88 25.57
C ASP A 141 20.34 -9.62 25.07
N PHE A 142 19.31 -9.81 24.24
CA PHE A 142 18.50 -8.78 23.59
C PHE A 142 19.22 -7.99 22.49
N LYS A 143 20.23 -8.60 21.85
CA LYS A 143 20.92 -8.04 20.68
C LYS A 143 20.95 -9.04 19.53
N ALA A 144 20.96 -8.51 18.31
CA ALA A 144 21.10 -9.30 17.12
C ALA A 144 22.55 -9.79 16.94
N ASP A 145 22.77 -11.09 17.14
CA ASP A 145 24.03 -11.79 16.88
C ASP A 145 24.27 -12.02 15.39
N THR A 146 23.19 -12.23 14.64
CA THR A 146 23.25 -12.56 13.21
C THR A 146 22.53 -11.52 12.37
N ARG A 147 23.08 -11.28 11.17
CA ARG A 147 22.53 -10.36 10.17
C ARG A 147 22.59 -11.05 8.80
N GLU A 148 21.48 -11.62 8.35
CA GLU A 148 21.39 -12.35 7.09
C GLU A 148 20.65 -11.52 6.04
N VAL A 149 21.16 -11.44 4.81
CA VAL A 149 20.44 -10.80 3.69
C VAL A 149 19.40 -11.77 3.13
N VAL A 150 18.13 -11.41 3.24
CA VAL A 150 17.00 -12.18 2.69
C VAL A 150 16.77 -11.79 1.23
N PHE A 151 16.73 -10.48 0.97
CA PHE A 151 16.57 -9.91 -0.37
C PHE A 151 17.51 -8.72 -0.53
N THR A 152 17.99 -8.50 -1.75
CA THR A 152 18.83 -7.35 -2.11
C THR A 152 18.47 -6.80 -3.48
N GLY A 153 18.93 -5.60 -3.79
CA GLY A 153 18.73 -4.93 -5.09
C GLY A 153 17.66 -3.83 -5.09
N PHE A 154 17.19 -3.43 -3.89
CA PHE A 154 16.24 -2.32 -3.75
C PHE A 154 16.92 -0.95 -3.96
N PHE A 155 16.12 0.05 -4.35
CA PHE A 155 16.58 1.43 -4.45
C PHE A 155 16.99 1.98 -3.07
N ALA A 156 18.23 2.44 -2.95
CA ALA A 156 18.87 2.82 -1.68
C ALA A 156 19.32 4.29 -1.64
N ARG A 157 18.56 5.18 -2.26
CA ARG A 157 18.75 6.64 -2.17
C ARG A 157 17.42 7.28 -1.79
N ASN A 158 17.43 8.52 -1.31
CA ASN A 158 16.21 9.23 -0.91
C ASN A 158 15.38 8.44 0.12
N SER A 159 15.57 8.74 1.40
CA SER A 159 14.89 8.10 2.53
C SER A 159 13.36 7.99 2.42
N GLU A 160 12.70 8.89 1.68
CA GLU A 160 11.23 8.89 1.51
C GLU A 160 10.73 7.86 0.48
N ALA A 161 11.62 7.28 -0.33
CA ALA A 161 11.26 6.47 -1.50
C ALA A 161 11.75 5.02 -1.43
N GLN A 162 12.34 4.61 -0.32
CA GLN A 162 12.91 3.27 -0.16
C GLN A 162 11.83 2.22 0.15
N ILE A 163 12.21 0.94 0.07
CA ILE A 163 11.37 -0.17 0.51
C ILE A 163 10.95 0.03 1.99
N THR A 164 9.67 -0.13 2.32
CA THR A 164 9.12 0.18 3.65
C THR A 164 7.78 -0.51 3.93
N SER A 165 7.22 -0.28 5.13
CA SER A 165 5.88 -0.66 5.56
C SER A 165 5.56 -2.15 5.38
N MET A 166 6.40 -3.04 5.92
CA MET A 166 6.14 -4.48 5.87
C MET A 166 4.85 -4.84 6.63
N ARG A 167 3.97 -5.62 6.00
CA ARG A 167 2.72 -6.13 6.60
C ARG A 167 2.53 -7.61 6.28
N TYR A 168 2.25 -8.41 7.32
CA TYR A 168 1.88 -9.83 7.16
C TYR A 168 0.39 -9.95 6.86
N GLY A 169 0.05 -10.49 5.69
CA GLY A 169 -1.33 -10.68 5.25
C GLY A 169 -1.95 -11.98 5.73
N VAL A 170 -3.29 -12.02 5.74
CA VAL A 170 -4.07 -13.24 6.06
C VAL A 170 -3.79 -14.40 5.11
N ASP A 171 -3.29 -14.10 3.92
CA ASP A 171 -2.88 -15.07 2.88
C ASP A 171 -1.45 -15.60 3.07
N ASN A 172 -0.81 -15.27 4.20
CA ASN A 172 0.57 -15.56 4.58
C ASN A 172 1.65 -14.83 3.75
N TRP A 173 1.28 -13.94 2.83
CA TRP A 173 2.25 -13.09 2.14
C TRP A 173 2.69 -11.93 3.03
N ILE A 174 3.97 -11.57 2.95
CA ILE A 174 4.48 -10.31 3.49
C ILE A 174 4.54 -9.31 2.34
N TYR A 175 3.91 -8.16 2.53
CA TYR A 175 3.83 -7.07 1.56
C TYR A 175 4.70 -5.91 2.02
N ALA A 176 5.38 -5.24 1.08
CA ALA A 176 6.19 -4.06 1.36
C ALA A 176 6.03 -3.03 0.23
N ASN A 177 5.90 -1.76 0.62
CA ASN A 177 5.84 -0.63 -0.29
C ASN A 177 7.22 -0.32 -0.86
N ASN A 178 7.28 0.13 -2.12
CA ASN A 178 8.52 0.45 -2.82
C ASN A 178 8.45 1.79 -3.59
N ASN A 179 7.37 2.56 -3.45
CA ASN A 179 7.16 3.83 -4.18
C ASN A 179 7.29 3.70 -5.71
N GLY A 180 7.09 2.50 -6.27
CA GLY A 180 7.32 2.22 -7.68
C GLY A 180 8.78 2.35 -8.14
N GLN A 181 9.76 2.41 -7.23
CA GLN A 181 11.17 2.54 -7.57
C GLN A 181 11.69 1.34 -8.38
N ALA A 182 12.63 1.60 -9.28
CA ALA A 182 13.27 0.53 -10.03
C ALA A 182 14.22 -0.29 -9.14
N GLY A 183 14.23 -1.60 -9.35
CA GLY A 183 15.11 -2.53 -8.64
C GLY A 183 15.05 -3.92 -9.28
N MET A 184 16.16 -4.65 -9.25
CA MET A 184 16.24 -6.04 -9.70
C MET A 184 16.50 -6.91 -8.48
N ILE A 185 15.43 -7.47 -7.92
CA ILE A 185 15.46 -8.10 -6.60
C ILE A 185 15.91 -9.54 -6.72
N THR A 186 16.90 -9.92 -5.91
CA THR A 186 17.40 -11.30 -5.79
C THR A 186 17.41 -11.72 -4.33
N SER A 187 17.50 -13.03 -4.09
CA SER A 187 17.60 -13.58 -2.73
C SER A 187 18.77 -14.58 -2.65
N PRO A 188 19.72 -14.40 -1.71
CA PRO A 188 20.73 -15.41 -1.41
C PRO A 188 20.14 -16.74 -0.93
N LEU A 189 18.92 -16.73 -0.39
CA LEU A 189 18.21 -17.93 0.06
C LEU A 189 17.57 -18.71 -1.10
N MET A 190 17.48 -18.09 -2.28
CA MET A 190 16.84 -18.62 -3.48
C MET A 190 17.69 -18.29 -4.73
N PRO A 191 18.94 -18.76 -4.81
CA PRO A 191 19.90 -18.34 -5.84
C PRO A 191 19.49 -18.76 -7.27
N ASP A 192 18.64 -19.78 -7.39
CA ASP A 192 18.16 -20.29 -8.68
C ASP A 192 16.95 -19.51 -9.23
N VAL A 193 16.35 -18.60 -8.44
CA VAL A 193 15.22 -17.79 -8.87
C VAL A 193 15.74 -16.53 -9.59
N PRO A 194 15.30 -16.26 -10.84
CA PRO A 194 15.74 -15.08 -11.59
C PRO A 194 15.41 -13.76 -10.87
N PRO A 195 16.20 -12.69 -11.12
CA PRO A 195 15.92 -11.38 -10.55
C PRO A 195 14.52 -10.86 -10.92
N VAL A 196 13.79 -10.32 -9.94
CA VAL A 196 12.45 -9.75 -10.13
C VAL A 196 12.55 -8.23 -10.33
N ASN A 197 12.02 -7.72 -11.43
CA ASN A 197 11.90 -6.29 -11.65
C ASN A 197 10.68 -5.73 -10.90
N VAL A 198 10.90 -4.78 -10.00
CA VAL A 198 9.84 -4.13 -9.18
C VAL A 198 9.51 -2.70 -9.63
N ALA A 199 10.04 -2.25 -10.76
CA ALA A 199 9.78 -0.91 -11.28
C ALA A 199 8.28 -0.68 -11.52
N GLY A 200 7.75 0.41 -10.97
CA GLY A 200 6.33 0.76 -11.05
C GLY A 200 5.42 0.04 -10.06
N GLY A 201 5.96 -0.83 -9.20
CA GLY A 201 5.20 -1.57 -8.19
C GLY A 201 5.85 -1.60 -6.81
N SER A 202 5.19 -2.34 -5.93
CA SER A 202 5.58 -2.79 -4.60
C SER A 202 6.19 -4.20 -4.67
N PHE A 203 6.51 -4.78 -3.51
CA PHE A 203 7.13 -6.10 -3.40
C PHE A 203 6.37 -6.98 -2.42
N ARG A 204 6.31 -8.30 -2.68
CA ARG A 204 5.78 -9.27 -1.72
C ARG A 204 6.53 -10.60 -1.74
N PHE A 205 6.52 -11.31 -0.62
CA PHE A 205 7.21 -12.59 -0.50
C PHE A 205 6.58 -13.55 0.53
N ARG A 206 6.88 -14.84 0.37
CA ARG A 206 6.54 -15.96 1.27
C ARG A 206 7.78 -16.80 1.52
N LEU A 207 8.38 -16.65 2.70
CA LEU A 207 9.58 -17.41 3.08
C LEU A 207 9.26 -18.87 3.40
N ASP A 208 8.04 -19.18 3.84
CA ASP A 208 7.58 -20.56 4.06
C ASP A 208 7.50 -21.37 2.76
N LYS A 209 7.22 -20.69 1.62
CA LYS A 209 7.13 -21.31 0.29
C LYS A 209 8.28 -20.96 -0.65
N LYS A 210 9.27 -20.17 -0.20
CA LYS A 210 10.37 -19.65 -1.03
C LYS A 210 9.85 -18.94 -2.29
N LEU A 211 8.88 -18.04 -2.12
CA LEU A 211 8.30 -17.24 -3.20
C LEU A 211 8.57 -15.76 -2.98
N PHE A 212 8.78 -15.02 -4.05
CA PHE A 212 8.80 -13.56 -4.06
C PHE A 212 8.44 -13.03 -5.44
N GLU A 213 7.75 -11.89 -5.48
CA GLU A 213 7.28 -11.28 -6.73
C GLU A 213 6.99 -9.79 -6.56
N ALA A 214 6.89 -9.09 -7.69
CA ALA A 214 6.39 -7.72 -7.73
C ALA A 214 4.89 -7.70 -7.39
N GLU A 215 4.43 -6.59 -6.84
CA GLU A 215 3.04 -6.38 -6.45
C GLU A 215 2.56 -4.99 -6.88
N SER A 216 1.26 -4.83 -7.15
CA SER A 216 0.63 -3.56 -7.52
C SER A 216 0.68 -2.58 -6.35
N GLY A 217 0.64 -1.31 -6.69
CA GLY A 217 0.72 -0.20 -5.75
C GLY A 217 2.08 0.49 -5.82
N SER A 218 2.06 1.82 -5.75
CA SER A 218 3.27 2.63 -5.63
C SER A 218 3.30 3.39 -4.30
N GLY A 219 2.88 2.73 -3.23
CA GLY A 219 2.83 3.32 -1.90
C GLY A 219 4.21 3.76 -1.42
N GLN A 220 4.25 4.87 -0.68
CA GLN A 220 5.43 5.42 -0.03
C GLN A 220 5.45 4.94 1.44
N PHE A 221 5.52 5.88 2.38
CA PHE A 221 5.60 5.62 3.81
C PHE A 221 4.20 5.37 4.38
N GLY A 222 3.66 4.16 4.18
CA GLY A 222 2.30 3.84 4.60
C GLY A 222 1.61 2.68 3.89
N LEU A 223 1.29 1.62 4.65
CA LEU A 223 0.52 0.48 4.16
C LEU A 223 -0.44 -0.04 5.25
N ALA A 224 -1.72 0.23 5.06
CA ALA A 224 -2.82 -0.39 5.78
C ALA A 224 -3.32 -1.63 5.03
N MET A 225 -3.72 -2.65 5.80
CA MET A 225 -4.33 -3.87 5.26
C MET A 225 -5.52 -4.25 6.13
N ASP A 226 -6.68 -4.42 5.50
CA ASP A 226 -7.89 -4.83 6.23
C ASP A 226 -7.88 -6.33 6.57
N GLU A 227 -8.96 -6.79 7.19
CA GLU A 227 -9.15 -8.20 7.58
C GLU A 227 -9.15 -9.19 6.40
N TRP A 228 -9.32 -8.69 5.18
CA TRP A 228 -9.50 -9.47 3.96
C TRP A 228 -8.34 -9.25 2.97
N GLY A 229 -7.24 -8.63 3.42
CA GLY A 229 -6.06 -8.42 2.60
C GLY A 229 -6.18 -7.30 1.56
N HIS A 230 -7.23 -6.47 1.60
CA HIS A 230 -7.29 -5.26 0.79
C HIS A 230 -6.25 -4.26 1.28
N ARG A 231 -5.49 -3.68 0.34
CA ARG A 231 -4.34 -2.81 0.63
C ARG A 231 -4.66 -1.36 0.35
N PHE A 232 -4.33 -0.51 1.31
CA PHE A 232 -4.48 0.94 1.23
C PHE A 232 -3.16 1.61 1.60
N TYR A 233 -2.70 2.56 0.80
CA TYR A 233 -1.38 3.16 0.98
C TYR A 233 -1.38 4.65 0.72
N THR A 234 -0.37 5.32 1.25
CA THR A 234 -0.14 6.75 1.12
C THR A 234 0.88 7.07 0.03
N GLN A 235 0.79 8.27 -0.52
CA GLN A 235 1.90 9.02 -1.09
C GLN A 235 1.90 10.41 -0.43
N ASN A 236 3.02 11.15 -0.49
CA ASN A 236 3.17 12.43 0.21
C ASN A 236 1.93 13.36 0.13
N THR A 237 1.34 13.53 -1.05
CA THR A 237 0.16 14.40 -1.27
C THR A 237 -1.17 13.64 -1.38
N LEU A 238 -1.16 12.30 -1.28
CA LEU A 238 -2.35 11.46 -1.38
C LEU A 238 -2.42 10.58 -0.13
N HIS A 239 -3.27 10.96 0.82
CA HIS A 239 -3.36 10.29 2.12
C HIS A 239 -3.96 8.89 2.05
N ILE A 240 -4.69 8.56 0.99
CA ILE A 240 -5.25 7.22 0.83
C ILE A 240 -5.46 6.84 -0.63
N GLN A 241 -4.90 5.70 -1.00
CA GLN A 241 -5.09 5.08 -2.30
C GLN A 241 -5.32 3.59 -2.14
N GLN A 242 -5.96 2.98 -3.13
CA GLN A 242 -6.14 1.54 -3.22
C GLN A 242 -5.60 1.04 -4.56
N THR A 243 -5.06 -0.19 -4.57
CA THR A 243 -4.90 -0.99 -5.79
C THR A 243 -5.90 -2.15 -5.78
N PRO A 244 -6.94 -2.13 -6.62
CA PRO A 244 -7.99 -3.15 -6.62
C PRO A 244 -7.59 -4.43 -7.38
N ILE A 245 -6.46 -4.44 -8.09
CA ILE A 245 -6.03 -5.59 -8.91
C ILE A 245 -4.55 -5.88 -8.63
N ALA A 246 -4.28 -7.10 -8.14
CA ALA A 246 -2.94 -7.59 -7.88
C ALA A 246 -2.09 -7.71 -9.16
N TRP A 247 -0.77 -7.53 -9.01
CA TRP A 247 0.18 -7.41 -10.13
C TRP A 247 0.13 -8.59 -11.08
N ARG A 248 0.05 -9.80 -10.51
CA ARG A 248 0.02 -11.08 -11.24
C ARG A 248 -1.10 -11.15 -12.27
N TYR A 249 -2.23 -10.49 -12.04
CA TYR A 249 -3.33 -10.48 -13.00
C TYR A 249 -3.06 -9.52 -14.15
N LEU A 250 -2.53 -8.32 -13.85
CA LEU A 250 -2.22 -7.30 -14.85
C LEU A 250 -1.07 -7.72 -15.77
N HIS A 251 -0.20 -8.62 -15.30
CA HIS A 251 1.01 -9.06 -16.02
C HIS A 251 0.93 -10.50 -16.56
N ARG A 252 -0.27 -11.04 -16.80
CA ARG A 252 -0.43 -12.30 -17.55
C ARG A 252 0.08 -12.16 -19.00
N HIS A 253 0.02 -10.95 -19.55
CA HIS A 253 0.65 -10.58 -20.82
C HIS A 253 1.11 -9.12 -20.81
N ASN A 254 2.02 -8.76 -21.73
CA ASN A 254 2.72 -7.46 -21.72
C ASN A 254 2.13 -6.41 -22.68
N TYR A 255 0.81 -6.46 -22.93
CA TYR A 255 0.16 -5.71 -24.02
C TYR A 255 -0.91 -4.72 -23.56
N LEU A 256 -1.13 -4.57 -22.24
CA LEU A 256 -2.07 -3.58 -21.73
C LEU A 256 -1.59 -2.15 -22.04
N PRO A 257 -2.51 -1.20 -22.29
CA PRO A 257 -2.16 0.22 -22.47
C PRO A 257 -1.58 0.86 -21.22
N SER A 258 -1.93 0.33 -20.05
CA SER A 258 -1.41 0.70 -18.73
C SER A 258 -1.55 -0.49 -17.79
N PHE A 259 -0.52 -0.74 -16.99
CA PHE A 259 -0.56 -1.71 -15.88
C PHE A 259 -0.92 -1.05 -14.55
N ARG A 260 -1.21 0.24 -14.56
CA ARG A 260 -1.55 0.99 -13.35
C ARG A 260 -3.01 0.75 -12.96
N SER A 261 -3.23 0.32 -11.72
CA SER A 261 -4.55 0.16 -11.12
C SER A 261 -4.77 1.02 -9.87
N ASP A 262 -3.81 1.86 -9.47
CA ASP A 262 -3.97 2.74 -8.30
C ASP A 262 -5.14 3.72 -8.48
N VAL A 263 -5.97 3.84 -7.44
CA VAL A 263 -7.09 4.79 -7.38
C VAL A 263 -6.98 5.59 -6.08
N ASN A 264 -7.08 6.92 -6.17
CA ASN A 264 -7.36 7.74 -4.97
C ASN A 264 -8.81 7.50 -4.57
N ILE A 265 -9.02 7.01 -3.34
CA ILE A 265 -10.34 6.58 -2.88
C ILE A 265 -11.04 7.61 -1.98
N SER A 266 -10.41 8.75 -1.70
CA SER A 266 -11.00 9.86 -0.95
C SER A 266 -12.21 10.45 -1.70
N ASP A 267 -13.36 10.54 -1.04
CA ASP A 267 -14.53 11.27 -1.55
C ASP A 267 -14.60 12.73 -1.09
N HIS A 268 -13.67 13.14 -0.25
CA HIS A 268 -13.45 14.53 0.13
C HIS A 268 -12.18 15.08 -0.50
N GLU A 269 -12.06 16.39 -0.50
CA GLU A 269 -10.85 17.09 -0.93
C GLU A 269 -9.64 16.66 -0.09
N LEU A 270 -8.44 16.94 -0.60
CA LEU A 270 -7.17 16.69 0.10
C LEU A 270 -6.92 17.68 1.27
N GLU A 271 -7.98 18.32 1.76
CA GLU A 271 -7.96 19.28 2.85
C GLU A 271 -7.72 18.57 4.20
N MET A 272 -6.91 19.20 5.05
CA MET A 272 -6.64 18.81 6.42
C MET A 272 -6.80 20.01 7.37
N PHE A 273 -7.24 19.76 8.60
CA PHE A 273 -7.50 20.80 9.60
C PHE A 273 -6.30 21.03 10.52
N GLN A 274 -5.22 21.57 9.95
CA GLN A 274 -3.96 21.86 10.64
C GLN A 274 -4.13 22.94 11.73
N LYS A 275 -3.51 22.70 12.91
CA LYS A 275 -3.56 23.63 14.06
C LYS A 275 -2.22 24.34 14.32
N SER A 276 -1.10 23.71 13.99
CA SER A 276 0.22 24.32 14.08
C SER A 276 0.36 25.52 13.13
N ALA A 277 1.19 26.50 13.50
CA ALA A 277 1.52 27.59 12.59
C ALA A 277 2.29 27.10 11.36
N THR A 278 2.03 27.71 10.20
CA THR A 278 2.78 27.41 8.97
C THR A 278 4.20 27.95 9.10
N PRO A 279 5.25 27.13 8.89
CA PRO A 279 6.62 27.62 8.89
C PRO A 279 6.83 28.70 7.82
N TYR A 280 7.46 29.82 8.17
CA TYR A 280 7.63 30.97 7.26
C TYR A 280 8.31 30.55 5.94
N TRP A 281 9.30 29.66 6.01
CA TRP A 281 10.06 29.20 4.85
C TRP A 281 9.19 28.35 3.94
N ARG A 282 8.23 27.58 4.49
CA ARG A 282 7.31 26.74 3.72
C ARG A 282 6.33 27.61 2.96
N GLN A 283 5.82 28.68 3.57
CA GLN A 283 5.01 29.67 2.88
C GLN A 283 5.78 30.31 1.72
N GLN A 284 6.98 30.87 1.99
CA GLN A 284 7.78 31.50 0.94
C GLN A 284 8.17 30.56 -0.19
N ARG A 285 8.51 29.30 0.11
CA ARG A 285 8.79 28.27 -0.90
C ARG A 285 7.56 28.04 -1.77
N SER A 286 6.39 27.94 -1.13
CA SER A 286 5.13 27.65 -1.83
C SER A 286 4.73 28.80 -2.76
N ASP A 287 4.84 30.04 -2.30
CA ASP A 287 4.59 31.23 -3.11
C ASP A 287 5.51 31.29 -4.34
N ARG A 288 6.79 30.94 -4.18
CA ARG A 288 7.76 30.87 -5.30
C ARG A 288 7.41 29.77 -6.30
N ARG A 289 6.97 28.61 -5.82
CA ARG A 289 6.52 27.51 -6.69
C ARG A 289 5.23 27.87 -7.43
N GLN A 290 4.28 28.51 -6.75
CA GLN A 290 3.06 29.01 -7.38
C GLN A 290 3.38 30.01 -8.49
N ALA A 291 4.22 31.02 -8.22
CA ALA A 291 4.64 31.98 -9.24
C ALA A 291 5.29 31.30 -10.46
N LYS A 292 6.06 30.22 -10.24
CA LYS A 292 6.62 29.41 -11.33
C LYS A 292 5.51 28.68 -12.10
N TYR A 293 4.57 28.03 -11.41
CA TYR A 293 3.44 27.34 -12.05
C TYR A 293 2.54 28.28 -12.85
N ASP A 294 2.30 29.48 -12.35
CA ASP A 294 1.55 30.54 -13.04
C ASP A 294 2.30 31.00 -14.30
N SER A 295 3.61 31.23 -14.18
CA SER A 295 4.44 31.63 -15.34
C SER A 295 4.45 30.57 -16.44
N LEU A 296 4.35 29.29 -16.06
CA LEU A 296 4.28 28.14 -16.96
C LEU A 296 2.84 27.79 -17.37
N LYS A 297 1.83 28.50 -16.84
CA LYS A 297 0.40 28.28 -17.09
C LYS A 297 -0.02 26.83 -16.89
N THR A 298 0.54 26.19 -15.86
CA THR A 298 0.30 24.76 -15.62
C THR A 298 -1.10 24.47 -15.07
N GLY A 299 -1.72 25.46 -14.42
CA GLY A 299 -2.98 25.28 -13.69
C GLY A 299 -2.83 24.58 -12.34
N PHE A 300 -1.61 24.29 -11.89
CA PHE A 300 -1.36 23.72 -10.57
C PHE A 300 -1.41 24.78 -9.47
N THR A 301 -2.03 24.40 -8.35
CA THR A 301 -2.02 25.16 -7.09
C THR A 301 -1.05 24.51 -6.11
N GLU A 302 -0.12 25.28 -5.57
CA GLU A 302 0.78 24.88 -4.50
C GLU A 302 0.17 25.28 -3.14
N TYR A 303 0.18 24.34 -2.19
CA TYR A 303 -0.37 24.54 -0.86
C TYR A 303 0.74 24.48 0.20
N ALA A 304 0.83 25.51 1.03
CA ALA A 304 1.78 25.55 2.15
C ALA A 304 1.24 24.90 3.44
N ARG A 305 -0.09 24.76 3.52
CA ARG A 305 -0.86 24.36 4.70
C ARG A 305 -2.22 23.82 4.31
N ASP A 306 -2.89 23.21 5.28
CA ASP A 306 -4.28 22.74 5.21
C ASP A 306 -4.58 21.76 4.05
N HIS A 307 -3.55 21.23 3.38
CA HIS A 307 -3.63 20.16 2.40
C HIS A 307 -2.55 19.11 2.68
N PHE A 308 -2.85 17.84 2.42
CA PHE A 308 -1.87 16.76 2.58
C PHE A 308 -0.60 17.02 1.79
N THR A 309 0.53 17.05 2.47
CA THR A 309 1.85 17.31 1.88
C THR A 309 2.94 16.40 2.45
N GLY A 310 2.67 15.71 3.56
CA GLY A 310 3.53 14.72 4.16
C GLY A 310 2.72 13.58 4.76
N ALA A 311 1.74 13.07 4.00
CA ALA A 311 0.96 11.91 4.42
C ALA A 311 1.88 10.72 4.66
N SER A 312 1.71 10.08 5.81
CA SER A 312 2.63 9.11 6.39
C SER A 312 1.88 8.11 7.25
N GLY A 313 2.44 6.91 7.40
CA GLY A 313 1.72 5.81 8.03
C GLY A 313 0.46 5.45 7.24
N GLY A 314 -0.62 5.13 7.93
CA GLY A 314 -1.78 4.47 7.31
C GLY A 314 -1.94 3.11 7.98
N THR A 315 -2.79 3.07 9.00
CA THR A 315 -3.06 1.88 9.80
C THR A 315 -4.54 1.58 9.77
N PHE A 316 -4.88 0.39 9.31
CA PHE A 316 -6.20 -0.19 9.51
C PHE A 316 -6.39 -0.52 10.99
N TYR A 317 -7.47 -0.05 11.59
CA TYR A 317 -7.78 -0.33 12.97
C TYR A 317 -8.53 -1.65 13.12
N GLY A 318 -7.76 -2.73 13.31
CA GLY A 318 -8.23 -4.08 13.64
C GLY A 318 -8.12 -4.43 15.14
N GLY A 319 -7.78 -3.44 15.98
CA GLY A 319 -7.75 -3.58 17.43
C GLY A 319 -9.16 -3.61 18.02
N ASN A 320 -9.36 -4.27 19.15
CA ASN A 320 -10.69 -4.39 19.77
C ASN A 320 -10.91 -3.40 20.93
N GLY A 321 -10.04 -2.40 21.10
CA GLY A 321 -10.01 -1.48 22.25
C GLY A 321 -10.88 -0.23 22.14
N PHE A 322 -11.12 0.26 20.93
CA PHE A 322 -11.88 1.49 20.65
C PHE A 322 -13.37 1.16 20.47
N PRO A 323 -14.25 2.17 20.55
CA PRO A 323 -15.66 2.02 20.22
C PRO A 323 -15.89 1.44 18.82
N GLN A 324 -17.01 0.74 18.64
CA GLN A 324 -17.34 0.04 17.40
C GLN A 324 -17.28 0.93 16.14
N ALA A 325 -17.60 2.23 16.26
CA ALA A 325 -17.59 3.19 15.16
C ALA A 325 -16.18 3.48 14.57
N PHE A 326 -15.11 3.01 15.21
CA PHE A 326 -13.73 3.12 14.73
C PHE A 326 -13.21 1.82 14.13
N GLN A 327 -13.92 0.70 14.30
CA GLN A 327 -13.51 -0.60 13.78
C GLN A 327 -13.48 -0.57 12.26
N GLY A 328 -12.33 -0.94 11.69
CA GLY A 328 -12.12 -0.98 10.25
C GLY A 328 -11.81 0.36 9.58
N ASN A 329 -11.65 1.43 10.38
CA ASN A 329 -11.20 2.72 9.87
C ASN A 329 -9.70 2.73 9.60
N ILE A 330 -9.26 3.67 8.77
CA ILE A 330 -7.85 3.90 8.49
C ILE A 330 -7.41 5.21 9.13
N PHE A 331 -6.28 5.18 9.81
CA PHE A 331 -5.65 6.34 10.43
C PHE A 331 -4.34 6.68 9.73
N THR A 332 -4.22 7.92 9.27
CA THR A 332 -3.06 8.41 8.49
C THR A 332 -2.48 9.63 9.18
N GLY A 333 -1.17 9.62 9.45
CA GLY A 333 -0.48 10.80 9.95
C GLY A 333 -0.16 11.76 8.82
N ASP A 334 -0.11 13.06 9.08
CA ASP A 334 0.61 14.02 8.23
C ASP A 334 1.73 14.66 9.05
N VAL A 335 2.98 14.34 8.72
CA VAL A 335 4.13 14.85 9.46
C VAL A 335 4.34 16.34 9.25
N ALA A 336 3.93 16.90 8.11
CA ALA A 336 4.07 18.32 7.82
C ALA A 336 2.95 19.16 8.47
N GLY A 337 1.76 18.57 8.61
CA GLY A 337 0.53 19.12 9.20
C GLY A 337 0.38 18.87 10.69
N ASN A 338 1.23 18.03 11.29
CA ASN A 338 1.27 17.74 12.73
C ASN A 338 -0.07 17.15 13.24
N LEU A 339 -0.63 16.18 12.51
CA LEU A 339 -1.98 15.63 12.76
C LEU A 339 -2.11 14.15 12.38
N VAL A 340 -3.17 13.51 12.90
CA VAL A 340 -3.65 12.20 12.48
C VAL A 340 -5.06 12.37 11.94
N HIS A 341 -5.22 12.04 10.67
CA HIS A 341 -6.47 11.96 9.93
C HIS A 341 -7.11 10.58 10.08
N ARG A 342 -8.45 10.49 9.99
CA ARG A 342 -9.20 9.24 10.04
C ARG A 342 -10.20 9.16 8.89
N ASP A 343 -10.14 8.04 8.18
CA ASP A 343 -11.08 7.67 7.13
C ASP A 343 -11.97 6.50 7.55
N ILE A 344 -13.27 6.61 7.23
CA ILE A 344 -14.21 5.48 7.22
C ILE A 344 -14.15 4.84 5.84
N ILE A 345 -13.82 3.54 5.80
CA ILE A 345 -13.74 2.79 4.56
C ILE A 345 -15.06 2.08 4.28
N SER A 346 -15.61 2.29 3.08
CA SER A 346 -16.86 1.68 2.65
C SER A 346 -16.77 1.10 1.24
N SER A 347 -17.49 0.00 0.99
CA SER A 347 -17.55 -0.65 -0.31
C SER A 347 -18.65 -0.05 -1.20
N SER A 348 -18.43 -0.01 -2.51
CA SER A 348 -19.45 0.36 -3.50
C SER A 348 -20.14 -0.87 -4.11
N ASN A 349 -21.44 -0.75 -4.41
CA ASN A 349 -22.20 -1.81 -5.12
C ASN A 349 -21.90 -1.91 -6.63
N ASN A 350 -21.18 -0.93 -7.20
CA ASN A 350 -20.89 -0.87 -8.64
C ASN A 350 -19.42 -0.95 -9.00
N SER A 351 -18.51 -0.76 -8.04
CA SER A 351 -17.07 -0.81 -8.23
C SER A 351 -16.41 -1.72 -7.18
N PRO A 352 -15.35 -2.46 -7.52
CA PRO A 352 -14.51 -3.14 -6.53
C PRO A 352 -13.65 -2.15 -5.71
N VAL A 353 -13.60 -0.87 -6.13
CA VAL A 353 -12.88 0.19 -5.43
C VAL A 353 -13.69 0.65 -4.23
N PHE A 354 -13.02 0.82 -3.09
CA PHE A 354 -13.60 1.36 -1.87
C PHE A 354 -13.69 2.88 -1.93
N THR A 355 -14.43 3.46 -0.98
CA THR A 355 -14.49 4.90 -0.74
C THR A 355 -14.03 5.18 0.68
N ALA A 356 -13.17 6.18 0.82
CA ALA A 356 -12.73 6.75 2.08
C ALA A 356 -13.47 8.06 2.32
N SER A 357 -14.13 8.15 3.47
CA SER A 357 -14.96 9.30 3.84
C SER A 357 -14.64 9.78 5.25
N ARG A 358 -14.70 11.10 5.44
CA ARG A 358 -14.72 11.72 6.78
C ARG A 358 -15.99 11.34 7.53
N ASP A 359 -15.83 11.10 8.83
CA ASP A 359 -16.96 10.99 9.75
C ASP A 359 -17.72 12.31 9.87
N ASN A 360 -19.02 12.24 10.16
CA ASN A 360 -19.85 13.43 10.33
C ASN A 360 -19.36 14.36 11.45
N GLY A 361 -18.73 13.83 12.50
CA GLY A 361 -18.12 14.59 13.58
C GLY A 361 -16.69 15.11 13.30
N GLU A 362 -16.12 14.81 12.12
CA GLU A 362 -14.74 15.14 11.74
C GLU A 362 -14.67 15.93 10.41
N LYS A 363 -15.76 16.62 10.05
CA LYS A 363 -15.85 17.44 8.83
C LYS A 363 -15.14 18.80 8.92
N ASP A 364 -14.79 19.24 10.13
CA ASP A 364 -14.15 20.53 10.42
C ASP A 364 -12.94 20.42 11.37
N ARG A 365 -12.49 19.18 11.61
CA ARG A 365 -11.42 18.83 12.54
C ARG A 365 -10.78 17.50 12.15
N GLU A 366 -9.61 17.24 12.72
CA GLU A 366 -8.96 15.93 12.62
C GLU A 366 -9.25 15.04 13.82
N PHE A 367 -8.94 13.75 13.69
CA PHE A 367 -8.98 12.82 14.80
C PHE A 367 -8.03 13.27 15.93
N LEU A 368 -6.82 13.66 15.55
CA LEU A 368 -5.85 14.34 16.43
C LEU A 368 -5.14 15.44 15.64
N ALA A 369 -5.03 16.66 16.19
CA ALA A 369 -4.16 17.70 15.64
C ALA A 369 -3.38 18.39 16.76
N ALA A 370 -2.10 18.73 16.53
CA ALA A 370 -1.24 19.41 17.50
C ALA A 370 -1.00 20.88 17.12
N THR A 371 -0.88 21.75 18.12
CA THR A 371 -0.31 23.10 17.92
C THR A 371 1.22 23.11 18.03
N ASP A 372 1.82 22.07 18.61
CA ASP A 372 3.27 21.86 18.63
C ASP A 372 3.78 21.48 17.23
N PRO A 373 4.57 22.34 16.55
CA PRO A 373 5.05 22.04 15.21
C PRO A 373 6.16 20.98 15.19
N TRP A 374 6.67 20.52 16.35
CA TRP A 374 7.65 19.44 16.41
C TRP A 374 7.02 18.04 16.36
N PHE A 375 5.72 17.90 16.64
CA PHE A 375 5.01 16.62 16.60
C PHE A 375 4.93 16.06 15.17
N ARG A 376 5.66 14.99 14.85
CA ARG A 376 5.72 14.40 13.50
C ARG A 376 5.18 12.96 13.55
N PRO A 377 3.87 12.73 13.42
CA PRO A 377 3.27 11.40 13.46
C PRO A 377 3.65 10.61 12.20
N ALA A 378 4.82 9.98 12.21
CA ALA A 378 5.43 9.31 11.06
C ALA A 378 4.75 7.98 10.71
N ASN A 379 4.18 7.31 11.71
CA ASN A 379 3.50 6.03 11.52
C ASN A 379 2.57 5.71 12.70
N LEU A 380 1.74 4.67 12.55
CA LEU A 380 0.85 4.17 13.60
C LEU A 380 0.87 2.64 13.63
N THR A 381 0.37 2.04 14.71
CA THR A 381 0.11 0.60 14.80
C THR A 381 -0.95 0.30 15.85
N SER A 382 -1.58 -0.88 15.79
CA SER A 382 -2.48 -1.37 16.84
C SER A 382 -1.75 -2.37 17.74
N GLY A 383 -1.88 -2.19 19.05
CA GLY A 383 -1.22 -3.05 20.04
C GLY A 383 -2.01 -4.32 20.40
N PRO A 384 -1.40 -5.24 21.18
CA PRO A 384 -2.06 -6.44 21.70
C PRO A 384 -3.25 -6.13 22.63
N ASP A 385 -3.22 -4.96 23.30
CA ASP A 385 -4.30 -4.40 24.12
C ASP A 385 -5.51 -3.90 23.29
N GLY A 386 -5.34 -3.80 21.97
CA GLY A 386 -6.33 -3.27 21.04
C GLY A 386 -6.35 -1.75 20.95
N TYR A 387 -5.35 -1.04 21.47
CA TYR A 387 -5.22 0.41 21.38
C TYR A 387 -4.36 0.84 20.20
N LEU A 388 -4.47 2.13 19.82
CA LEU A 388 -3.71 2.73 18.73
C LEU A 388 -2.47 3.43 19.29
N TYR A 389 -1.32 3.18 18.67
CA TYR A 389 -0.04 3.75 19.03
C TYR A 389 0.45 4.67 17.89
N ILE A 390 0.85 5.89 18.22
CA ILE A 390 1.41 6.87 17.28
C ILE A 390 2.92 6.89 17.43
N VAL A 391 3.62 6.74 16.31
CA VAL A 391 5.06 6.89 16.20
C VAL A 391 5.37 8.34 15.85
N ASP A 392 5.88 9.09 16.82
CA ASP A 392 6.21 10.51 16.69
C ASP A 392 7.73 10.70 16.59
N MET A 393 8.21 11.07 15.41
CA MET A 393 9.63 11.28 15.14
C MET A 393 10.21 12.47 15.95
N TYR A 394 9.34 13.40 16.36
CA TYR A 394 9.62 14.63 17.10
C TYR A 394 10.81 15.46 16.56
N ARG A 395 10.55 16.31 15.55
CA ARG A 395 11.59 17.03 14.80
C ARG A 395 11.19 18.47 14.47
N GLN A 396 12.16 19.39 14.57
CA GLN A 396 11.95 20.78 14.17
C GLN A 396 11.65 20.91 12.67
N HIS A 397 12.39 20.17 11.83
CA HIS A 397 12.24 20.12 10.38
C HIS A 397 12.07 18.69 9.91
N ILE A 398 11.06 18.45 9.08
CA ILE A 398 10.75 17.12 8.54
C ILE A 398 10.92 17.06 7.02
N GLU A 399 11.33 18.14 6.37
CA GLU A 399 11.56 18.15 4.94
C GLU A 399 13.01 17.86 4.61
N THR A 400 13.22 17.08 3.56
CA THR A 400 14.56 16.89 3.01
C THR A 400 15.15 18.22 2.53
N PRO A 401 16.43 18.51 2.83
CA PRO A 401 17.06 19.77 2.46
C PRO A 401 16.97 20.09 0.97
N VAL A 402 17.00 19.07 0.11
CA VAL A 402 16.93 19.22 -1.36
C VAL A 402 15.63 19.85 -1.84
N SER A 403 14.55 19.79 -1.03
CA SER A 403 13.24 20.32 -1.37
C SER A 403 13.07 21.82 -1.08
N ILE A 404 14.07 22.46 -0.45
CA ILE A 404 14.05 23.85 0.04
C ILE A 404 15.06 24.69 -0.77
N PRO A 405 14.74 25.94 -1.17
CA PRO A 405 15.70 26.88 -1.76
C PRO A 405 16.88 27.23 -0.83
N GLU A 406 18.10 27.36 -1.37
CA GLU A 406 19.33 27.61 -0.58
C GLU A 406 19.27 28.83 0.32
N ASP A 407 18.65 29.92 -0.13
CA ASP A 407 18.53 31.15 0.66
C ASP A 407 17.65 30.99 1.91
N LEU A 408 16.69 30.05 1.87
CA LEU A 408 15.80 29.74 2.99
C LEU A 408 16.43 28.78 4.01
N LYS A 409 17.52 28.08 3.67
CA LYS A 409 18.19 27.10 4.54
C LYS A 409 19.15 27.71 5.54
N LYS A 410 19.56 28.97 5.36
CA LYS A 410 20.71 29.58 6.07
C LYS A 410 20.67 29.44 7.59
N ASP A 411 19.48 29.46 8.17
CA ASP A 411 19.25 29.43 9.61
C ASP A 411 18.59 28.11 10.08
N MET A 412 18.57 27.07 9.23
CA MET A 412 17.93 25.78 9.51
C MET A 412 18.95 24.73 9.95
N ASP A 413 18.65 24.07 11.07
CA ASP A 413 19.34 22.85 11.48
C ASP A 413 18.43 21.64 11.23
N PHE A 414 18.74 20.91 10.16
CA PHE A 414 17.97 19.73 9.76
C PHE A 414 18.20 18.49 10.65
N ALA A 415 19.24 18.50 11.48
CA ALA A 415 19.49 17.45 12.46
C ALA A 415 18.81 17.76 13.81
N ASN A 416 18.28 18.98 14.00
CA ASN A 416 17.71 19.39 15.28
C ASN A 416 16.51 18.51 15.65
N GLY A 417 16.69 17.79 16.75
CA GLY A 417 15.76 16.81 17.28
C GLY A 417 16.14 15.36 17.02
N GLU A 418 17.32 15.06 16.46
CA GLU A 418 17.84 13.68 16.33
C GLU A 418 17.90 12.89 17.65
N GLN A 419 17.97 13.62 18.76
CA GLN A 419 17.92 13.11 20.13
C GLN A 419 16.51 12.96 20.72
N TYR A 420 15.45 13.23 19.96
CA TYR A 420 14.06 13.10 20.40
C TYR A 420 13.33 12.00 19.65
N GLY A 421 12.27 11.49 20.27
CA GLY A 421 11.40 10.47 19.71
C GLY A 421 10.36 10.07 20.73
N ARG A 422 9.11 9.86 20.31
CA ARG A 422 8.01 9.55 21.23
C ARG A 422 7.09 8.52 20.63
N ILE A 423 6.59 7.63 21.47
CA ILE A 423 5.46 6.76 21.14
C ILE A 423 4.30 7.13 22.05
N TRP A 424 3.16 7.46 21.46
CA TRP A 424 1.94 7.81 22.19
C TRP A 424 0.92 6.68 22.10
N ARG A 425 0.24 6.36 23.20
CA ARG A 425 -0.87 5.40 23.24
C ARG A 425 -2.20 6.14 23.40
N ILE A 426 -3.14 5.88 22.49
CA ILE A 426 -4.50 6.42 22.53
C ILE A 426 -5.44 5.33 23.06
N PHE A 427 -6.31 5.70 24.00
CA PHE A 427 -7.28 4.80 24.62
C PHE A 427 -8.62 5.52 24.88
N PRO A 428 -9.78 4.84 24.84
CA PRO A 428 -11.06 5.44 25.21
C PRO A 428 -11.12 5.80 26.70
N LYS A 429 -11.74 6.94 27.04
CA LYS A 429 -11.89 7.41 28.43
C LYS A 429 -12.94 6.64 29.23
N GLU A 430 -14.04 6.25 28.60
CA GLU A 430 -15.23 5.72 29.28
C GLU A 430 -15.11 4.25 29.72
N SER A 431 -14.16 3.50 29.15
CA SER A 431 -13.82 2.17 29.66
C SER A 431 -12.67 2.29 30.66
N SER A 432 -12.71 1.54 31.77
CA SER A 432 -11.50 1.27 32.54
C SER A 432 -10.40 0.83 31.57
N LYS A 433 -9.22 1.47 31.64
CA LYS A 433 -8.07 1.09 30.81
C LYS A 433 -7.92 -0.42 30.89
N ARG A 434 -7.83 -1.06 29.73
CA ARG A 434 -7.67 -2.50 29.67
C ARG A 434 -6.37 -2.89 30.36
N PRO A 435 -6.36 -4.02 31.07
CA PRO A 435 -5.11 -4.54 31.61
C PRO A 435 -4.14 -4.76 30.45
N VAL A 436 -2.88 -4.41 30.69
CA VAL A 436 -1.82 -4.67 29.72
C VAL A 436 -1.60 -6.17 29.70
N LEU A 437 -1.66 -6.73 28.50
CA LEU A 437 -1.37 -8.14 28.27
C LEU A 437 0.00 -8.21 27.61
N LEU A 438 0.94 -8.89 28.27
CA LEU A 438 2.21 -9.33 27.69
C LEU A 438 2.05 -10.82 27.34
N PRO A 439 1.42 -11.13 26.20
CA PRO A 439 1.13 -12.52 25.86
C PRO A 439 2.39 -13.23 25.42
N ASP A 440 2.72 -14.40 25.96
CA ASP A 440 3.71 -15.29 25.32
C ASP A 440 2.99 -16.28 24.39
N LEU A 441 2.82 -15.90 23.13
CA LEU A 441 2.15 -16.75 22.13
C LEU A 441 3.03 -17.91 21.67
N ARG A 442 4.37 -17.78 21.72
CA ARG A 442 5.27 -18.85 21.30
C ARG A 442 5.26 -20.02 22.28
N ALA A 443 5.02 -19.75 23.57
CA ALA A 443 4.82 -20.79 24.59
C ALA A 443 3.48 -21.54 24.49
N LYS A 444 2.52 -21.06 23.69
CA LYS A 444 1.21 -21.72 23.53
C LYS A 444 1.29 -23.00 22.71
N THR A 445 0.43 -23.95 23.08
CA THR A 445 0.17 -25.17 22.30
C THR A 445 -0.50 -24.83 20.97
N SER A 446 -0.40 -25.74 19.99
CA SER A 446 -1.07 -25.57 18.70
C SER A 446 -2.60 -25.44 18.84
N ALA A 447 -3.22 -26.17 19.78
CA ALA A 447 -4.66 -26.03 20.06
C ALA A 447 -5.04 -24.65 20.62
N GLU A 448 -4.23 -24.10 21.54
CA GLU A 448 -4.44 -22.75 22.06
C GLU A 448 -4.24 -21.68 20.97
N LEU A 449 -3.28 -21.88 20.06
CA LEU A 449 -3.08 -20.99 18.91
C LEU A 449 -4.26 -21.05 17.93
N VAL A 450 -4.83 -22.23 17.67
CA VAL A 450 -6.05 -22.33 16.84
C VAL A 450 -7.21 -21.57 17.47
N ALA A 451 -7.39 -21.65 18.79
CA ALA A 451 -8.43 -20.87 19.49
C ALA A 451 -8.22 -19.35 19.35
N LEU A 452 -6.99 -18.87 19.16
CA LEU A 452 -6.73 -17.45 18.93
C LEU A 452 -7.09 -16.97 17.52
N LEU A 453 -7.40 -17.86 16.57
CA LEU A 453 -7.84 -17.47 15.22
C LEU A 453 -9.23 -16.81 15.23
N GLU A 454 -10.00 -16.93 16.31
CA GLU A 454 -11.27 -16.21 16.50
C GLU A 454 -11.16 -14.98 17.42
N HIS A 455 -9.95 -14.65 17.89
CA HIS A 455 -9.76 -13.52 18.81
C HIS A 455 -10.22 -12.20 18.15
N PRO A 456 -10.92 -11.28 18.85
CA PRO A 456 -11.47 -10.07 18.23
C PRO A 456 -10.43 -9.08 17.70
N ASN A 457 -9.25 -8.99 18.32
CA ASN A 457 -8.14 -8.16 17.86
C ASN A 457 -7.31 -8.88 16.79
N GLN A 458 -7.16 -8.26 15.62
CA GLN A 458 -6.42 -8.74 14.46
C GLN A 458 -4.97 -9.15 14.77
N TRP A 459 -4.31 -8.41 15.65
CA TRP A 459 -2.94 -8.70 16.06
C TRP A 459 -2.78 -10.13 16.59
N TRP A 460 -3.74 -10.61 17.38
CA TRP A 460 -3.72 -11.96 17.94
C TRP A 460 -3.94 -13.03 16.87
N ARG A 461 -4.89 -12.82 15.96
CA ARG A 461 -5.18 -13.78 14.89
C ARG A 461 -4.01 -13.93 13.92
N LEU A 462 -3.42 -12.82 13.49
CA LEU A 462 -2.27 -12.84 12.57
C LEU A 462 -1.04 -13.47 13.21
N ASN A 463 -0.72 -13.16 14.47
CA ASN A 463 0.41 -13.80 15.15
C ASN A 463 0.15 -15.30 15.39
N ALA A 464 -1.07 -15.69 15.79
CA ALA A 464 -1.41 -17.09 15.98
C ALA A 464 -1.31 -17.89 14.67
N GLN A 465 -1.86 -17.36 13.57
CA GLN A 465 -1.69 -17.95 12.24
C GLN A 465 -0.22 -18.04 11.84
N ARG A 466 0.55 -16.96 11.95
CA ARG A 466 1.99 -16.95 11.59
C ARG A 466 2.73 -18.03 12.36
N ILE A 467 2.53 -18.14 13.67
CA ILE A 467 3.20 -19.14 14.51
C ILE A 467 2.76 -20.57 14.13
N LEU A 468 1.47 -20.80 13.85
CA LEU A 468 0.99 -22.11 13.36
C LEU A 468 1.68 -22.50 12.05
N VAL A 469 1.81 -21.56 11.12
CA VAL A 469 2.52 -21.79 9.85
C VAL A 469 4.01 -22.04 10.09
N GLU A 470 4.67 -21.25 10.94
CA GLU A 470 6.08 -21.43 11.31
C GLU A 470 6.34 -22.81 11.94
N LYS A 471 5.40 -23.33 12.74
CA LYS A 471 5.52 -24.65 13.40
C LYS A 471 5.28 -25.83 12.44
N HIS A 472 4.34 -25.70 11.51
CA HIS A 472 3.78 -26.85 10.79
C HIS A 472 3.98 -26.83 9.27
N ALA A 473 4.48 -25.75 8.67
CA ALA A 473 4.70 -25.70 7.23
C ALA A 473 5.80 -26.69 6.78
N PRO A 474 5.63 -27.36 5.62
CA PRO A 474 6.66 -28.24 5.08
C PRO A 474 8.00 -27.51 4.89
N GLY A 475 9.07 -28.04 5.48
CA GLY A 475 10.39 -27.40 5.42
C GLY A 475 10.61 -26.28 6.43
N ALA A 476 9.74 -26.12 7.44
CA ALA A 476 10.06 -25.38 8.65
C ALA A 476 11.37 -25.93 9.25
N ALA A 477 12.45 -25.15 9.18
CA ALA A 477 13.73 -25.56 9.72
C ALA A 477 13.63 -25.66 11.25
N PRO A 478 14.05 -26.77 11.88
CA PRO A 478 14.17 -26.84 13.33
C PRO A 478 15.41 -26.05 13.73
N ARG A 479 15.31 -24.72 13.86
CA ARG A 479 16.47 -23.90 14.28
C ARG A 479 16.54 -23.65 15.78
N PHE A 480 15.48 -23.93 16.54
CA PHE A 480 15.53 -23.87 18.01
C PHE A 480 15.00 -25.15 18.64
N LYS A 481 15.77 -25.65 19.62
CA LYS A 481 15.44 -26.78 20.49
C LYS A 481 14.30 -26.41 21.45
N SER A 482 13.10 -26.13 20.97
CA SER A 482 11.92 -26.26 21.83
C SER A 482 11.52 -27.73 21.83
N VAL A 483 11.58 -28.32 23.02
CA VAL A 483 11.25 -29.71 23.40
C VAL A 483 10.35 -30.39 22.36
N GLU A 484 10.87 -31.44 21.71
CA GLU A 484 10.12 -32.39 20.90
C GLU A 484 9.05 -33.09 21.77
N LYS A 485 7.97 -32.39 22.10
CA LYS A 485 6.70 -33.05 22.36
C LYS A 485 6.16 -33.42 20.98
N GLN A 486 5.74 -34.67 20.80
CA GLN A 486 4.88 -35.05 19.68
C GLN A 486 3.67 -34.11 19.73
N GLU A 487 3.68 -33.04 18.93
CA GLU A 487 2.51 -32.19 18.79
C GLU A 487 1.46 -33.01 18.04
N GLU A 488 0.27 -33.15 18.63
CA GLU A 488 -0.87 -33.74 17.94
C GLU A 488 -1.16 -32.95 16.66
N SER A 489 -1.61 -33.65 15.62
CA SER A 489 -1.96 -33.03 14.35
C SER A 489 -3.00 -31.92 14.56
N VAL A 490 -2.66 -30.69 14.19
CA VAL A 490 -3.54 -29.52 14.28
C VAL A 490 -4.66 -29.49 13.23
N LEU A 491 -4.58 -30.38 12.22
CA LEU A 491 -5.52 -30.43 11.10
C LEU A 491 -7.01 -30.56 11.51
N PRO A 492 -7.42 -31.46 12.43
CA PRO A 492 -8.84 -31.60 12.79
C PRO A 492 -9.42 -30.32 13.39
N ASP A 493 -8.65 -29.61 14.22
CA ASP A 493 -9.08 -28.37 14.84
C ASP A 493 -9.21 -27.23 13.82
N LEU A 494 -8.26 -27.12 12.90
CA LEU A 494 -8.34 -26.15 11.79
C LEU A 494 -9.52 -26.46 10.85
N ILE A 495 -9.73 -27.72 10.49
CA ILE A 495 -10.87 -28.15 9.67
C ILE A 495 -12.19 -27.80 10.38
N ARG A 496 -12.29 -27.99 11.70
CA ARG A 496 -13.46 -27.53 12.47
C ARG A 496 -13.60 -26.01 12.40
N MET A 497 -12.49 -25.27 12.55
CA MET A 497 -12.48 -23.80 12.52
C MET A 497 -12.92 -23.20 11.19
N THR A 498 -12.72 -23.91 10.07
CA THR A 498 -13.25 -23.48 8.76
C THR A 498 -14.79 -23.45 8.67
N GLY A 499 -15.51 -23.97 9.69
CA GLY A 499 -16.96 -23.85 9.84
C GLY A 499 -17.41 -22.89 10.97
N HIS A 500 -16.49 -22.09 11.53
CA HIS A 500 -16.78 -21.21 12.67
C HIS A 500 -17.79 -20.10 12.33
N ALA A 501 -18.46 -19.52 13.34
CA ALA A 501 -19.43 -18.43 13.13
C ALA A 501 -18.77 -17.13 12.63
N ASP A 502 -17.59 -16.80 13.15
CA ASP A 502 -16.81 -15.64 12.72
C ASP A 502 -16.13 -15.91 11.36
N PRO A 503 -16.45 -15.16 10.29
CA PRO A 503 -15.81 -15.32 8.98
C PRO A 503 -14.30 -15.06 9.00
N ARG A 504 -13.80 -14.24 9.93
CA ARG A 504 -12.36 -13.98 10.09
C ARG A 504 -11.66 -15.26 10.55
N ALA A 505 -12.23 -15.95 11.54
CA ALA A 505 -11.70 -17.23 12.01
C ALA A 505 -11.67 -18.29 10.89
N ARG A 506 -12.72 -18.33 10.06
CA ARG A 506 -12.77 -19.23 8.90
C ARG A 506 -11.62 -18.94 7.92
N ILE A 507 -11.39 -17.69 7.55
CA ILE A 507 -10.36 -17.36 6.56
C ILE A 507 -8.93 -17.60 7.10
N HIS A 508 -8.68 -17.26 8.37
CA HIS A 508 -7.41 -17.57 9.03
C HIS A 508 -7.15 -19.09 9.06
N ALA A 509 -8.17 -19.90 9.36
CA ALA A 509 -8.04 -21.36 9.34
C ALA A 509 -7.79 -21.91 7.92
N ILE A 510 -8.51 -21.42 6.91
CA ILE A 510 -8.33 -21.81 5.50
C ILE A 510 -6.90 -21.53 5.03
N TYR A 511 -6.35 -20.35 5.29
CA TYR A 511 -4.98 -20.02 4.88
C TYR A 511 -3.91 -20.68 5.74
N THR A 512 -4.20 -21.02 7.00
CA THR A 512 -3.31 -21.86 7.80
C THR A 512 -3.24 -23.26 7.17
N LEU A 513 -4.37 -23.86 6.82
CA LEU A 513 -4.46 -25.14 6.11
C LEU A 513 -3.73 -25.08 4.75
N GLU A 514 -3.86 -23.99 4.00
CA GLU A 514 -3.16 -23.78 2.71
C GLU A 514 -1.64 -23.82 2.86
N ALA A 515 -1.12 -23.23 3.94
CA ALA A 515 0.31 -23.13 4.19
C ALA A 515 0.91 -24.46 4.68
N ILE A 516 0.17 -25.21 5.50
CA ILE A 516 0.64 -26.47 6.11
C ILE A 516 0.29 -27.71 5.29
N GLY A 517 -0.35 -27.55 4.12
CA GLY A 517 -0.69 -28.63 3.20
C GLY A 517 -1.99 -29.39 3.55
N GLY A 518 -2.85 -28.82 4.38
CA GLY A 518 -4.13 -29.40 4.81
C GLY A 518 -5.37 -28.88 4.07
N LEU A 519 -5.22 -27.96 3.11
CA LEU A 519 -6.35 -27.45 2.32
C LEU A 519 -6.74 -28.43 1.22
N ASP A 520 -8.03 -28.77 1.13
CA ASP A 520 -8.58 -29.66 0.10
C ASP A 520 -9.73 -29.03 -0.69
N ALA A 521 -10.17 -29.75 -1.74
CA ALA A 521 -11.26 -29.34 -2.61
C ALA A 521 -12.60 -29.19 -1.87
N THR A 522 -12.88 -30.01 -0.85
CA THR A 522 -14.13 -29.93 -0.07
C THR A 522 -14.21 -28.64 0.73
N ILE A 523 -13.11 -28.23 1.35
CA ILE A 523 -13.01 -26.95 2.08
C ILE A 523 -13.19 -25.78 1.12
N ILE A 524 -12.55 -25.81 -0.06
CA ILE A 524 -12.67 -24.76 -1.08
C ILE A 524 -14.12 -24.67 -1.60
N GLN A 525 -14.74 -25.81 -1.91
CA GLN A 525 -16.13 -25.84 -2.39
C GLN A 525 -17.10 -25.20 -1.40
N ARG A 526 -16.94 -25.48 -0.10
CA ARG A 526 -17.75 -24.83 0.94
C ARG A 526 -17.45 -23.34 1.02
N ALA A 527 -16.19 -22.93 0.95
CA ALA A 527 -15.78 -21.53 1.02
C ALA A 527 -16.27 -20.69 -0.19
N LEU A 528 -16.36 -21.28 -1.39
CA LEU A 528 -16.96 -20.64 -2.58
C LEU A 528 -18.46 -20.33 -2.41
N SER A 529 -19.13 -20.98 -1.45
CA SER A 529 -20.53 -20.78 -1.12
C SER A 529 -20.74 -20.14 0.26
N ASP A 530 -19.69 -19.59 0.86
CA ASP A 530 -19.74 -19.00 2.20
C ASP A 530 -20.68 -17.79 2.25
N ALA A 531 -21.34 -17.56 3.39
CA ALA A 531 -22.24 -16.42 3.58
C ALA A 531 -21.50 -15.07 3.50
N HIS A 532 -20.25 -15.01 3.93
CA HIS A 532 -19.46 -13.80 3.99
C HIS A 532 -18.65 -13.57 2.70
N ALA A 533 -18.73 -12.36 2.15
CA ALA A 533 -18.08 -12.01 0.89
C ALA A 533 -16.55 -12.19 0.93
N GLY A 534 -15.88 -11.72 1.98
CA GLY A 534 -14.42 -11.87 2.10
C GLY A 534 -13.94 -13.33 2.07
N VAL A 535 -14.72 -14.29 2.60
CA VAL A 535 -14.37 -15.71 2.50
C VAL A 535 -14.52 -16.20 1.06
N ARG A 536 -15.60 -15.82 0.38
CA ARG A 536 -15.82 -16.18 -1.04
C ARG A 536 -14.74 -15.60 -1.95
N GLU A 537 -14.32 -14.36 -1.71
CA GLU A 537 -13.28 -13.67 -2.49
C GLU A 537 -11.95 -14.44 -2.46
N HIS A 538 -11.50 -14.84 -1.27
CA HIS A 538 -10.31 -15.66 -1.14
C HIS A 538 -10.51 -17.10 -1.63
N ALA A 539 -11.70 -17.68 -1.45
CA ALA A 539 -12.01 -19.00 -1.97
C ALA A 539 -11.87 -19.06 -3.50
N VAL A 540 -12.28 -18.00 -4.20
CA VAL A 540 -12.09 -17.84 -5.64
C VAL A 540 -10.60 -17.85 -6.02
N ILE A 541 -9.73 -17.15 -5.27
CA ILE A 541 -8.27 -17.18 -5.49
C ILE A 541 -7.70 -18.58 -5.29
N LEU A 542 -8.10 -19.26 -4.20
CA LEU A 542 -7.62 -20.60 -3.89
C LEU A 542 -8.10 -21.66 -4.91
N ALA A 543 -9.29 -21.46 -5.46
CA ALA A 543 -9.90 -22.31 -6.47
C ALA A 543 -9.21 -22.22 -7.85
N GLU A 544 -8.36 -21.22 -8.12
CA GLU A 544 -7.63 -21.09 -9.39
C GLU A 544 -6.76 -22.32 -9.72
N LYS A 545 -6.34 -23.08 -8.70
CA LYS A 545 -5.54 -24.31 -8.85
C LYS A 545 -6.38 -25.55 -9.20
N TYR A 546 -7.71 -25.43 -9.23
CA TYR A 546 -8.67 -26.53 -9.34
C TYR A 546 -9.63 -26.25 -10.51
N PRO A 547 -9.29 -26.69 -11.74
CA PRO A 547 -10.10 -26.43 -12.93
C PRO A 547 -11.56 -26.90 -12.83
N GLU A 548 -11.85 -27.88 -11.99
CA GLU A 548 -13.20 -28.36 -11.71
C GLU A 548 -14.12 -27.29 -11.09
N PHE A 549 -13.57 -26.25 -10.45
CA PHE A 549 -14.33 -25.15 -9.86
C PHE A 549 -14.60 -23.99 -10.82
N LEU A 550 -14.19 -24.09 -12.09
CA LEU A 550 -14.48 -23.05 -13.09
C LEU A 550 -15.97 -22.69 -13.16
N PRO A 551 -16.94 -23.63 -13.13
CA PRO A 551 -18.36 -23.29 -13.12
C PRO A 551 -18.78 -22.41 -11.93
N GLU A 552 -18.29 -22.72 -10.72
CA GLU A 552 -18.53 -21.96 -9.50
C GLU A 552 -17.88 -20.57 -9.57
N ILE A 553 -16.64 -20.47 -10.07
CA ILE A 553 -15.95 -19.19 -10.26
C ILE A 553 -16.73 -18.33 -11.28
N ILE A 554 -17.19 -18.90 -12.40
CA ILE A 554 -18.03 -18.19 -13.37
C ILE A 554 -19.33 -17.70 -12.74
N ARG A 555 -20.00 -18.53 -11.93
CA ARG A 555 -21.22 -18.11 -11.21
C ARG A 555 -20.94 -16.88 -10.33
N LEU A 556 -19.79 -16.85 -9.65
CA LEU A 556 -19.41 -15.77 -8.75
C LEU A 556 -19.04 -14.46 -9.46
N THR A 557 -18.88 -14.42 -10.80
CA THR A 557 -18.78 -13.13 -11.52
C THR A 557 -20.06 -12.29 -11.43
N ASN A 558 -21.15 -12.88 -10.93
CA ASN A 558 -22.43 -12.23 -10.64
C ASN A 558 -22.72 -12.14 -9.14
N ASP A 559 -21.73 -12.31 -8.27
CA ASP A 559 -21.89 -12.14 -6.83
C ASP A 559 -22.43 -10.74 -6.48
N ALA A 560 -23.15 -10.64 -5.37
CA ALA A 560 -23.68 -9.38 -4.87
C ALA A 560 -22.56 -8.43 -4.41
N SER A 561 -21.47 -8.97 -3.87
CA SER A 561 -20.26 -8.20 -3.58
C SER A 561 -19.48 -7.95 -4.86
N THR A 562 -19.17 -6.69 -5.12
CA THR A 562 -18.34 -6.28 -6.27
C THR A 562 -16.90 -6.75 -6.15
N GLN A 563 -16.37 -6.86 -4.93
CA GLN A 563 -15.04 -7.42 -4.65
C GLN A 563 -14.99 -8.87 -5.12
N VAL A 564 -15.92 -9.71 -4.63
CA VAL A 564 -16.02 -11.13 -5.05
C VAL A 564 -16.21 -11.25 -6.56
N ALA A 565 -17.12 -10.47 -7.13
CA ALA A 565 -17.42 -10.58 -8.55
C ALA A 565 -16.26 -10.12 -9.45
N CYS A 566 -15.49 -9.10 -9.03
CA CYS A 566 -14.30 -8.64 -9.74
C CYS A 566 -13.17 -9.68 -9.62
N GLN A 567 -12.93 -10.19 -8.42
CA GLN A 567 -11.96 -11.24 -8.16
C GLN A 567 -12.30 -12.52 -8.96
N ALA A 568 -13.58 -12.88 -9.06
CA ALA A 568 -14.05 -13.96 -9.92
C ALA A 568 -13.76 -13.70 -11.39
N ALA A 569 -13.99 -12.49 -11.91
CA ALA A 569 -13.65 -12.15 -13.29
C ALA A 569 -12.13 -12.25 -13.56
N LEU A 570 -11.30 -11.78 -12.63
CA LEU A 570 -9.84 -11.94 -12.70
C LEU A 570 -9.44 -13.42 -12.75
N SER A 571 -10.07 -14.25 -11.91
CA SER A 571 -9.78 -15.69 -11.76
C SER A 571 -10.29 -16.52 -12.94
N VAL A 572 -11.45 -16.20 -13.52
CA VAL A 572 -11.93 -16.80 -14.79
C VAL A 572 -10.89 -16.62 -15.88
N GLY A 573 -10.22 -15.46 -15.92
CA GLY A 573 -9.17 -15.17 -16.90
C GLY A 573 -7.92 -16.06 -16.78
N GLN A 574 -7.78 -16.88 -15.73
CA GLN A 574 -6.72 -17.89 -15.64
C GLN A 574 -6.98 -19.10 -16.54
N PHE A 575 -8.24 -19.30 -16.94
CA PHE A 575 -8.67 -20.45 -17.72
C PHE A 575 -8.89 -20.05 -19.18
N ASN A 576 -8.37 -20.87 -20.10
CA ASN A 576 -8.51 -20.66 -21.54
C ASN A 576 -9.57 -21.62 -22.11
N SER A 577 -10.85 -21.25 -21.96
CA SER A 577 -12.01 -22.06 -22.36
C SER A 577 -13.10 -21.21 -23.02
N LYS A 578 -14.06 -21.86 -23.69
CA LYS A 578 -15.21 -21.16 -24.29
C LYS A 578 -16.14 -20.60 -23.23
N GLU A 579 -16.23 -21.28 -22.10
CA GLU A 579 -16.99 -20.91 -20.91
C GLU A 579 -16.39 -19.64 -20.28
N SER A 580 -15.06 -19.59 -20.14
CA SER A 580 -14.34 -18.39 -19.67
C SER A 580 -14.57 -17.21 -20.59
N LEU A 581 -14.46 -17.41 -21.91
CA LEU A 581 -14.72 -16.38 -22.91
C LEU A 581 -16.15 -15.84 -22.79
N ALA A 582 -17.13 -16.73 -22.68
CA ALA A 582 -18.54 -16.35 -22.56
C ALA A 582 -18.83 -15.57 -21.27
N ALA A 583 -18.19 -15.94 -20.16
CA ALA A 583 -18.31 -15.28 -18.87
C ALA A 583 -17.67 -13.88 -18.89
N LEU A 584 -16.42 -13.75 -19.37
CA LEU A 584 -15.74 -12.46 -19.48
C LEU A 584 -16.47 -11.50 -20.43
N ALA A 585 -17.05 -12.01 -21.53
CA ALA A 585 -17.89 -11.20 -22.42
C ALA A 585 -19.12 -10.65 -21.70
N ALA A 586 -19.79 -11.47 -20.86
CA ALA A 586 -20.92 -11.00 -20.06
C ALA A 586 -20.51 -9.94 -19.03
N VAL A 587 -19.33 -10.09 -18.40
CA VAL A 587 -18.76 -9.07 -17.52
C VAL A 587 -18.51 -7.76 -18.27
N ALA A 588 -17.87 -7.82 -19.45
CA ALA A 588 -17.62 -6.65 -20.29
C ALA A 588 -18.93 -5.94 -20.67
N GLU A 589 -19.96 -6.67 -21.10
CA GLU A 589 -21.27 -6.11 -21.44
C GLU A 589 -21.91 -5.32 -20.29
N LYS A 590 -21.79 -5.81 -19.07
CA LYS A 590 -22.48 -5.26 -17.90
C LYS A 590 -21.67 -4.19 -17.16
N ARG A 591 -20.34 -4.27 -17.17
CA ARG A 591 -19.47 -3.54 -16.21
C ARG A 591 -18.40 -2.64 -16.85
N SER A 592 -18.40 -2.47 -18.18
CA SER A 592 -17.35 -1.71 -18.89
C SER A 592 -17.23 -0.23 -18.50
N GLU A 593 -18.19 0.37 -17.80
CA GLU A 593 -18.08 1.76 -17.33
C GLU A 593 -16.93 1.96 -16.34
N ASP A 594 -16.68 0.98 -15.49
CA ASP A 594 -15.63 1.06 -14.47
C ASP A 594 -14.30 0.49 -14.99
N ALA A 595 -13.21 1.20 -14.70
CA ALA A 595 -11.88 0.88 -15.22
C ALA A 595 -11.32 -0.45 -14.69
N SER A 596 -11.62 -0.80 -13.44
CA SER A 596 -11.16 -2.04 -12.82
C SER A 596 -11.75 -3.25 -13.52
N TRP A 597 -13.03 -3.18 -13.91
CA TRP A 597 -13.68 -4.26 -14.67
C TRP A 597 -13.13 -4.42 -16.07
N ARG A 598 -12.84 -3.30 -16.77
CA ARG A 598 -12.16 -3.36 -18.07
C ARG A 598 -10.80 -4.03 -17.95
N LEU A 599 -10.00 -3.65 -16.95
CA LEU A 599 -8.70 -4.28 -16.68
C LEU A 599 -8.86 -5.75 -16.30
N ALA A 600 -9.85 -6.12 -15.49
CA ALA A 600 -10.08 -7.51 -15.09
C ALA A 600 -10.33 -8.42 -16.30
N VAL A 601 -11.10 -7.94 -17.27
CA VAL A 601 -11.34 -8.64 -18.54
C VAL A 601 -10.10 -8.65 -19.43
N LEU A 602 -9.57 -7.47 -19.76
CA LEU A 602 -8.53 -7.30 -20.77
C LEU A 602 -7.14 -7.76 -20.34
N SER A 603 -6.90 -7.98 -19.05
CA SER A 603 -5.64 -8.52 -18.52
C SER A 603 -5.47 -10.01 -18.71
N SER A 604 -6.48 -10.71 -19.27
CA SER A 604 -6.39 -12.13 -19.61
C SER A 604 -6.20 -12.32 -21.11
N ASP A 605 -5.52 -13.39 -21.52
CA ASP A 605 -5.42 -13.76 -22.94
C ASP A 605 -6.80 -14.04 -23.54
N THR A 606 -7.66 -14.76 -22.80
CA THR A 606 -9.04 -15.06 -23.24
C THR A 606 -9.86 -13.78 -23.42
N GLY A 607 -9.85 -12.85 -22.45
CA GLY A 607 -10.59 -11.60 -22.52
C GLY A 607 -10.01 -10.55 -23.47
N SER A 608 -8.80 -10.75 -23.98
CA SER A 608 -8.14 -9.92 -24.99
C SER A 608 -7.89 -10.65 -26.32
N SER A 609 -8.60 -11.75 -26.55
CA SER A 609 -8.52 -12.56 -27.76
C SER A 609 -9.37 -11.98 -28.91
N PRO A 610 -9.04 -12.22 -30.18
CA PRO A 610 -9.92 -11.89 -31.31
C PRO A 610 -11.34 -12.47 -31.17
N GLU A 611 -11.46 -13.68 -30.62
CA GLU A 611 -12.72 -14.39 -30.37
C GLU A 611 -13.63 -13.61 -29.40
N MET A 612 -13.05 -12.88 -28.43
CA MET A 612 -13.81 -12.02 -27.50
C MET A 612 -14.59 -10.95 -28.26
N MET A 613 -13.92 -10.22 -29.16
CA MET A 613 -14.57 -9.14 -29.91
C MET A 613 -15.61 -9.69 -30.91
N GLN A 614 -15.33 -10.85 -31.51
CA GLN A 614 -16.31 -11.56 -32.35
C GLN A 614 -17.56 -11.95 -31.55
N LEU A 615 -17.38 -12.48 -30.34
CA LEU A 615 -18.48 -12.86 -29.46
C LEU A 615 -19.34 -11.65 -29.07
N LEU A 616 -18.72 -10.56 -28.61
CA LEU A 616 -19.44 -9.32 -28.27
C LEU A 616 -20.23 -8.78 -29.48
N ALA A 617 -19.64 -8.81 -30.67
CA ALA A 617 -20.30 -8.37 -31.89
C ALA A 617 -21.48 -9.27 -32.28
N SER A 618 -21.37 -10.59 -32.05
CA SER A 618 -22.44 -11.55 -32.32
C SER A 618 -23.65 -11.38 -31.40
N ARG A 619 -23.41 -11.04 -30.11
CA ARG A 619 -24.46 -10.82 -29.10
C ARG A 619 -25.19 -9.49 -29.27
N ARG A 620 -24.55 -8.49 -29.90
CA ARG A 620 -25.05 -7.12 -30.16
C ARG A 620 -25.35 -6.25 -28.93
N THR A 621 -25.74 -6.83 -27.80
CA THR A 621 -26.02 -6.15 -26.52
C THR A 621 -24.93 -5.16 -26.11
N PHE A 622 -23.66 -5.53 -26.29
CA PHE A 622 -22.52 -4.64 -26.02
C PHE A 622 -22.60 -3.36 -26.87
N PHE A 623 -22.86 -3.48 -28.16
CA PHE A 623 -22.75 -2.41 -29.16
C PHE A 623 -24.03 -1.58 -29.37
N ASN A 624 -25.12 -1.89 -28.66
CA ASN A 624 -26.40 -1.18 -28.77
C ASN A 624 -26.32 0.30 -28.34
N ALA A 625 -25.33 0.70 -27.54
CA ALA A 625 -25.14 2.08 -27.10
C ALA A 625 -23.67 2.41 -26.87
N THR A 626 -23.22 3.55 -27.40
CA THR A 626 -21.88 4.10 -27.19
C THR A 626 -21.82 4.80 -25.83
N THR A 627 -21.23 4.15 -24.85
CA THR A 627 -20.91 4.76 -23.55
C THR A 627 -19.39 4.99 -23.44
N PRO A 628 -18.94 5.94 -22.61
CA PRO A 628 -17.50 6.21 -22.45
C PRO A 628 -16.70 4.95 -22.07
N GLY A 629 -17.21 4.12 -21.15
CA GLY A 629 -16.53 2.90 -20.74
C GLY A 629 -16.43 1.85 -21.84
N LYS A 630 -17.51 1.60 -22.58
CA LYS A 630 -17.49 0.63 -23.67
C LYS A 630 -16.60 1.08 -24.83
N LEU A 631 -16.64 2.36 -25.20
CA LEU A 631 -15.72 2.92 -26.20
C LEU A 631 -14.28 2.76 -25.74
N LYS A 632 -14.01 3.00 -24.45
CA LYS A 632 -12.68 2.81 -23.88
C LYS A 632 -12.22 1.35 -23.91
N LEU A 633 -13.11 0.39 -23.63
CA LEU A 633 -12.80 -1.04 -23.77
C LEU A 633 -12.43 -1.39 -25.21
N VAL A 634 -13.16 -0.90 -26.21
CA VAL A 634 -12.87 -1.16 -27.63
C VAL A 634 -11.54 -0.52 -28.06
N GLU A 635 -11.24 0.70 -27.57
CA GLU A 635 -9.94 1.34 -27.78
C GLU A 635 -8.80 0.52 -27.15
N ASP A 636 -8.95 0.10 -25.89
CA ASP A 636 -7.92 -0.66 -25.16
C ASP A 636 -7.72 -2.06 -25.76
N PHE A 637 -8.79 -2.70 -26.24
CA PHE A 637 -8.71 -3.93 -27.02
C PHE A 637 -7.93 -3.71 -28.33
N GLY A 638 -8.25 -2.64 -29.07
CA GLY A 638 -7.52 -2.27 -30.27
C GLY A 638 -6.03 -2.03 -29.99
N TYR A 639 -5.71 -1.38 -28.86
CA TYR A 639 -4.34 -1.20 -28.40
C TYR A 639 -3.65 -2.56 -28.19
N ILE A 640 -4.28 -3.49 -27.48
CA ILE A 640 -3.71 -4.82 -27.20
C ILE A 640 -3.46 -5.57 -28.52
N ALA A 641 -4.43 -5.61 -29.43
CA ALA A 641 -4.29 -6.25 -30.74
C ALA A 641 -3.11 -5.64 -31.55
N GLY A 642 -3.00 -4.31 -31.54
CA GLY A 642 -1.91 -3.60 -32.20
C GLY A 642 -0.55 -3.81 -31.54
N ALA A 643 -0.49 -3.83 -30.21
CA ALA A 643 0.73 -4.04 -29.43
C ALA A 643 1.25 -5.48 -29.57
N ARG A 644 0.36 -6.47 -29.57
CA ARG A 644 0.69 -7.88 -29.86
C ARG A 644 1.19 -8.03 -31.31
N ASN A 645 0.57 -7.30 -32.25
CA ASN A 645 0.82 -7.36 -33.69
C ASN A 645 0.95 -8.82 -34.19
N ALA A 646 0.09 -9.69 -33.67
CA ALA A 646 0.01 -11.08 -34.10
C ALA A 646 -0.74 -11.15 -35.44
N ARG A 647 -0.44 -12.20 -36.20
CA ARG A 647 -0.89 -12.37 -37.59
C ARG A 647 -2.40 -12.17 -37.76
N ASN A 648 -3.19 -12.75 -36.85
CA ASN A 648 -4.63 -12.76 -36.95
C ASN A 648 -5.30 -11.58 -36.22
N ASP A 649 -4.70 -11.03 -35.18
CA ASP A 649 -5.35 -10.03 -34.31
C ASP A 649 -5.79 -8.77 -35.06
N ILE A 650 -4.87 -8.15 -35.82
CA ILE A 650 -5.19 -6.93 -36.57
C ILE A 650 -6.17 -7.24 -37.70
N THR A 651 -5.91 -8.31 -38.46
CA THR A 651 -6.75 -8.70 -39.60
C THR A 651 -8.17 -9.03 -39.15
N SER A 652 -8.34 -9.84 -38.11
CA SER A 652 -9.65 -10.23 -37.56
C SER A 652 -10.43 -9.02 -37.01
N LEU A 653 -9.77 -8.09 -36.33
CA LEU A 653 -10.44 -6.88 -35.86
C LEU A 653 -10.89 -6.01 -37.05
N LEU A 654 -10.03 -5.78 -38.04
CA LEU A 654 -10.38 -5.00 -39.23
C LEU A 654 -11.46 -5.66 -40.10
N ASP A 655 -11.46 -6.99 -40.20
CA ASP A 655 -12.53 -7.74 -40.87
C ASP A 655 -13.86 -7.53 -40.16
N LEU A 656 -13.86 -7.60 -38.82
CA LEU A 656 -15.06 -7.39 -38.02
C LEU A 656 -15.61 -5.96 -38.18
N LEU A 657 -14.74 -4.95 -38.18
CA LEU A 657 -15.12 -3.54 -38.42
C LEU A 657 -15.74 -3.32 -39.81
N ASN A 658 -15.32 -4.08 -40.82
CA ASN A 658 -15.86 -3.96 -42.19
C ASN A 658 -17.17 -4.72 -42.41
N THR A 659 -17.43 -5.77 -41.64
CA THR A 659 -18.49 -6.76 -41.96
C THR A 659 -19.61 -6.84 -40.94
N SER A 660 -19.34 -6.48 -39.67
CA SER A 660 -20.33 -6.60 -38.62
C SER A 660 -21.21 -5.35 -38.50
N ALA A 661 -22.52 -5.56 -38.55
CA ALA A 661 -23.51 -4.52 -38.28
C ALA A 661 -23.43 -3.96 -36.85
N ALA A 662 -22.73 -4.63 -35.92
CA ALA A 662 -22.52 -4.13 -34.56
C ALA A 662 -21.73 -2.82 -34.54
N PHE A 663 -20.91 -2.54 -35.56
CA PHE A 663 -20.10 -1.32 -35.67
C PHE A 663 -20.79 -0.23 -36.51
N SER A 664 -22.12 -0.20 -36.52
CA SER A 664 -22.88 0.78 -37.31
C SER A 664 -22.68 2.23 -36.86
N ASP A 665 -22.43 2.46 -35.56
CA ASP A 665 -22.01 3.76 -35.07
C ASP A 665 -20.51 3.97 -35.36
N PRO A 666 -20.12 5.01 -36.12
CA PRO A 666 -18.73 5.30 -36.46
C PRO A 666 -17.78 5.43 -35.25
N GLN A 667 -18.30 5.78 -34.06
CA GLN A 667 -17.48 5.92 -32.85
C GLN A 667 -16.79 4.62 -32.46
N TRP A 668 -17.42 3.46 -32.68
CA TRP A 668 -16.80 2.16 -32.40
C TRP A 668 -15.58 1.91 -33.26
N THR A 669 -15.70 2.17 -34.57
CA THR A 669 -14.61 2.03 -35.54
C THR A 669 -13.48 3.02 -35.23
N VAL A 670 -13.81 4.27 -34.88
CA VAL A 670 -12.82 5.27 -34.47
C VAL A 670 -12.06 4.82 -33.22
N ALA A 671 -12.75 4.32 -32.19
CA ALA A 671 -12.13 3.81 -30.96
C ALA A 671 -11.15 2.65 -31.26
N ALA A 672 -11.61 1.64 -32.00
CA ALA A 672 -10.80 0.47 -32.35
C ALA A 672 -9.53 0.85 -33.14
N LEU A 673 -9.67 1.71 -34.17
CA LEU A 673 -8.53 2.15 -34.99
C LEU A 673 -7.56 3.05 -34.22
N THR A 674 -8.07 3.89 -33.31
CA THR A 674 -7.24 4.73 -32.43
C THR A 674 -6.38 3.84 -31.53
N GLY A 675 -6.99 2.84 -30.91
CA GLY A 675 -6.29 1.82 -30.12
C GLY A 675 -5.22 1.12 -30.93
N LEU A 676 -5.60 0.52 -32.07
CA LEU A 676 -4.69 -0.19 -32.98
C LEU A 676 -3.46 0.65 -33.35
N SER A 677 -3.66 1.91 -33.76
CA SER A 677 -2.54 2.79 -34.13
C SER A 677 -1.58 3.02 -32.97
N LYS A 678 -2.10 3.28 -31.75
CA LYS A 678 -1.29 3.43 -30.55
C LYS A 678 -0.54 2.14 -30.20
N GLY A 679 -1.21 0.99 -30.31
CA GLY A 679 -0.65 -0.33 -30.03
C GLY A 679 0.50 -0.69 -30.97
N VAL A 680 0.29 -0.57 -32.29
CA VAL A 680 1.31 -0.89 -33.31
C VAL A 680 2.58 -0.05 -33.11
N LYS A 681 2.43 1.24 -32.77
CA LYS A 681 3.56 2.12 -32.46
C LYS A 681 4.39 1.57 -31.29
N LYS A 682 3.75 0.97 -30.28
CA LYS A 682 4.38 0.37 -29.09
C LYS A 682 4.78 -1.09 -29.26
N SER A 683 4.33 -1.77 -30.31
CA SER A 683 4.65 -3.18 -30.53
C SER A 683 6.14 -3.41 -30.70
N ALA A 684 6.67 -4.39 -29.96
CA ALA A 684 8.02 -4.92 -30.16
C ALA A 684 8.14 -5.79 -31.43
N ASN A 685 7.01 -6.26 -31.97
CA ASN A 685 6.94 -7.11 -33.15
C ASN A 685 6.68 -6.24 -34.40
N LYS A 686 7.72 -5.89 -35.15
CA LYS A 686 7.66 -5.01 -36.33
C LYS A 686 7.53 -5.78 -37.65
N LYS A 687 6.54 -6.66 -37.76
CA LYS A 687 6.25 -7.39 -39.01
C LYS A 687 5.66 -6.47 -40.08
N GLU A 688 6.00 -6.74 -41.33
CA GLU A 688 5.32 -6.14 -42.48
C GLU A 688 3.83 -6.44 -42.43
N ALA A 689 3.01 -5.45 -42.80
CA ALA A 689 1.57 -5.60 -42.83
C ALA A 689 1.14 -6.60 -43.90
N GLU A 690 0.24 -7.52 -43.54
CA GLU A 690 -0.28 -8.47 -44.51
C GLU A 690 -1.14 -7.79 -45.58
N LYS A 691 -1.17 -8.37 -46.79
CA LYS A 691 -2.05 -7.92 -47.88
C LYS A 691 -3.53 -7.80 -47.46
N ALA A 692 -3.98 -8.66 -46.54
CA ALA A 692 -5.33 -8.62 -45.99
C ALA A 692 -5.59 -7.33 -45.19
N VAL A 693 -4.63 -6.88 -44.38
CA VAL A 693 -4.69 -5.63 -43.62
C VAL A 693 -4.84 -4.44 -44.56
N SER A 694 -3.98 -4.33 -45.58
CA SER A 694 -4.08 -3.24 -46.57
C SER A 694 -5.42 -3.24 -47.31
N LYS A 695 -5.94 -4.42 -47.66
CA LYS A 695 -7.26 -4.56 -48.31
C LYS A 695 -8.38 -4.07 -47.40
N ASN A 696 -8.37 -4.43 -46.11
CA ASN A 696 -9.40 -4.04 -45.16
C ASN A 696 -9.36 -2.54 -44.83
N LEU A 697 -8.16 -1.95 -44.75
CA LEU A 697 -8.01 -0.50 -44.55
C LEU A 697 -8.56 0.28 -45.75
N ARG A 698 -8.31 -0.17 -46.99
CA ARG A 698 -8.89 0.47 -48.19
C ARG A 698 -10.42 0.41 -48.22
N LYS A 699 -11.01 -0.71 -47.76
CA LYS A 699 -12.47 -0.82 -47.65
C LYS A 699 -13.06 0.20 -46.69
N LEU A 700 -12.46 0.33 -45.50
CA LEU A 700 -12.85 1.31 -44.49
C LEU A 700 -12.71 2.74 -45.04
N GLU A 701 -11.59 3.06 -45.68
CA GLU A 701 -11.34 4.39 -46.26
C GLU A 701 -12.42 4.82 -47.28
N ASN A 702 -12.84 3.89 -48.14
CA ASN A 702 -13.77 4.17 -49.23
C ASN A 702 -15.24 4.38 -48.78
N HIS A 703 -15.66 3.77 -47.66
CA HIS A 703 -17.08 3.75 -47.25
C HIS A 703 -17.36 4.45 -45.91
N SER A 704 -16.36 5.13 -45.33
CA SER A 704 -16.46 5.68 -43.97
C SER A 704 -16.38 7.21 -43.90
N SER A 705 -16.77 7.75 -42.74
CA SER A 705 -16.69 9.18 -42.41
C SER A 705 -15.23 9.70 -42.38
N ASP A 706 -15.06 11.02 -42.44
CA ASP A 706 -13.73 11.66 -42.39
C ASP A 706 -12.96 11.33 -41.11
N ALA A 707 -13.65 11.15 -39.98
CA ALA A 707 -13.04 10.71 -38.74
C ALA A 707 -12.39 9.32 -38.88
N ILE A 708 -13.08 8.37 -39.53
CA ILE A 708 -12.55 7.03 -39.79
C ILE A 708 -11.41 7.09 -40.80
N ARG A 709 -11.54 7.86 -41.89
CA ARG A 709 -10.46 8.05 -42.88
C ARG A 709 -9.18 8.58 -42.23
N ARG A 710 -9.31 9.53 -41.30
CA ARG A 710 -8.18 10.05 -40.52
C ARG A 710 -7.51 8.95 -39.69
N GLN A 711 -8.28 8.12 -38.98
CA GLN A 711 -7.72 7.02 -38.19
C GLN A 711 -7.09 5.93 -39.07
N VAL A 712 -7.69 5.61 -40.22
CA VAL A 712 -7.10 4.70 -41.22
C VAL A 712 -5.75 5.23 -41.71
N SER A 713 -5.65 6.53 -42.00
CA SER A 713 -4.38 7.16 -42.39
C SER A 713 -3.32 7.03 -41.29
N GLU A 714 -3.68 7.29 -40.04
CA GLU A 714 -2.76 7.15 -38.90
C GLU A 714 -2.32 5.70 -38.65
N LEU A 715 -3.21 4.73 -38.88
CA LEU A 715 -2.87 3.31 -38.77
C LEU A 715 -1.99 2.84 -39.94
N LYS A 716 -2.27 3.27 -41.19
CA LYS A 716 -1.40 3.00 -42.35
C LYS A 716 0.02 3.50 -42.10
N LYS A 717 0.17 4.73 -41.61
CA LYS A 717 1.47 5.29 -41.22
C LYS A 717 2.17 4.45 -40.15
N ALA A 718 1.43 3.98 -39.14
CA ALA A 718 2.00 3.16 -38.07
C ALA A 718 2.46 1.77 -38.56
N LEU A 719 1.83 1.25 -39.61
CA LEU A 719 2.11 -0.06 -40.22
C LEU A 719 3.01 0.00 -41.46
N ASP A 720 3.48 1.20 -41.84
CA ASP A 720 4.26 1.45 -43.05
C ASP A 720 3.56 0.95 -44.35
N ILE A 721 2.25 1.21 -44.46
CA ILE A 721 1.46 0.88 -45.65
C ILE A 721 1.29 2.14 -46.49
N HIS A 722 1.78 2.12 -47.72
CA HIS A 722 1.67 3.21 -48.70
C HIS A 722 0.36 3.19 -49.51
#